data_AF-C6LAT7-F1
#
_entry.id   AF-C6LAT7-F1
#
_cell.length_a   1.000
_cell.length_b   1.000
_cell.length_c   1.000
_cell.angle_alpha   90.00
_cell.angle_beta   90.00
_cell.angle_gamma   90.00
#
_symmetry.space_group_name_H-M   'P 1'
#
loop_
_entity.id
_entity.type
_entity.pdbx_description
1 polymer ?
#
loop_
_entity_poly.entity_id
_entity_poly.type
_entity_poly.pdbx_seq_one_letter_code
_entity_poly.pdbx_strand_id
1 'polypeptide(L)'
;MGQLPAWDKAKVSPAWQNFKNKLIRVCNKKERKGDLVMRTNKKKLAALAMSVVMAASTMSLSAFAEEAATDVVTEEAQETAETLAAAVYVTGADISEDGTVTVTYSDQTTETWPQKATSEQVAATCTTGAATRWSIAIDGTTYHQNYETSAPLGHAWSEWARETIDHGDCSLGKAGQSALVRRCSRCGEKEVDENSYESVPASHNLTKATRTNLVAGNNVEIVNGEAVLKNTAKNGTYYVVTEKQCTMCDGWFETDRKTEKLYASTGERATTKVVKVTNIKSGLAAGEEIEVGTDGRYVDEDKIILTNCSKDATYTVEDFDAKGNSLGTATYTITARHSEGTPTVVGKTAADKELIQVIYDTKGNITDVVSKSCYKSATYVWTVKCLSDTCSYKNNIILEEERTAEPAGTHKIKASAEAAVKALQDNAKRNAGYATQKAYDAFLEAANATGSGMKYNASVVCNEGGTVTITYICEECGEEIADGTVTVNIGKFDHSAEAKARQENRVEATCTTNGSYDSVTHCKYCDAVMATRKVTLAKLGHTTEKDGDKNAQIRFEGSVVVGDGTTWRVGSKVGANGFVGGGAMNVLTSYGVQVDAVTACERCGEATVVGTPEITIAALQKETKETAGSITLNASYKTANGNKVVTDTVTVPYYSDLGAYFDRNPEEKPINGLQLDADGVVRYYKDSEFQADYAGIAEYNGGEFFVANGVVCSKANGLNEYNGTWYYLANGQVQRGFNGLALYDGAWFYLTNGVLDTNVSGLVPYNGGTFLFTNGRLRNDVNGLWQNSDGTWYFLALGQVQNQHTGVAIYDGEAFYVRDGKLAKDYKGTVQYDGATFNVVNGQLYGPVA
;
A
#
# COMPACT_ATOMS: atom_id res chain seq x y z
N MET A 1 -33.87 -42.86 -42.44
CA MET A 1 -34.50 -42.75 -41.10
C MET A 1 -33.94 -43.87 -40.23
N GLY A 2 -32.93 -43.56 -39.42
CA GLY A 2 -32.38 -44.46 -38.41
C GLY A 2 -32.51 -43.79 -37.05
N GLN A 3 -33.41 -44.29 -36.23
CA GLN A 3 -33.69 -43.77 -34.90
C GLN A 3 -32.61 -44.27 -33.95
N LEU A 4 -31.62 -43.41 -33.64
CA LEU A 4 -30.63 -43.67 -32.59
C LEU A 4 -31.27 -43.45 -31.22
N PRO A 5 -30.85 -44.20 -30.18
CA PRO A 5 -31.67 -44.50 -29.02
C PRO A 5 -31.98 -43.25 -28.20
N ALA A 6 -33.26 -43.06 -27.89
CA ALA A 6 -33.71 -42.17 -26.85
C ALA A 6 -33.01 -42.58 -25.54
N TRP A 7 -32.29 -41.65 -24.92
CA TRP A 7 -31.77 -41.87 -23.57
C TRP A 7 -32.96 -42.00 -22.64
N ASP A 8 -33.20 -43.25 -22.27
CA ASP A 8 -34.26 -43.67 -21.39
C ASP A 8 -34.07 -42.96 -20.04
N LYS A 9 -35.12 -42.28 -19.58
CA LYS A 9 -35.26 -41.82 -18.20
C LYS A 9 -35.38 -43.06 -17.32
N ALA A 10 -34.27 -43.68 -16.95
CA ALA A 10 -34.30 -44.87 -16.09
C ALA A 10 -33.29 -44.83 -14.96
N LYS A 11 -33.88 -44.74 -13.75
CA LYS A 11 -33.40 -45.21 -12.45
C LYS A 11 -32.47 -44.27 -11.66
N VAL A 12 -33.16 -43.38 -10.95
CA VAL A 12 -32.75 -42.81 -9.66
C VAL A 12 -32.28 -43.96 -8.74
N SER A 13 -30.98 -44.11 -8.63
CA SER A 13 -30.30 -44.84 -7.54
C SER A 13 -29.49 -43.82 -6.72
N PRO A 14 -28.92 -44.14 -5.55
CA PRO A 14 -28.43 -43.20 -4.51
C PRO A 14 -27.35 -42.16 -4.91
N ALA A 15 -27.06 -42.00 -6.20
CA ALA A 15 -26.11 -41.06 -6.79
C ALA A 15 -26.39 -39.58 -6.46
N TRP A 16 -27.64 -39.20 -6.16
CA TRP A 16 -27.98 -37.81 -5.83
C TRP A 16 -27.36 -37.33 -4.50
N GLN A 17 -27.30 -38.21 -3.50
CA GLN A 17 -26.59 -37.94 -2.24
C GLN A 17 -25.07 -37.92 -2.45
N ASN A 18 -24.54 -38.80 -3.31
CA ASN A 18 -23.10 -38.88 -3.57
C ASN A 18 -22.55 -37.67 -4.34
N PHE A 19 -23.35 -37.02 -5.20
CA PHE A 19 -22.95 -35.81 -5.91
C PHE A 19 -23.10 -34.53 -5.06
N LYS A 20 -24.20 -34.39 -4.29
CA LYS A 20 -24.36 -33.33 -3.27
C LYS A 20 -23.18 -33.33 -2.29
N ASN A 21 -22.71 -34.53 -1.91
CA ASN A 21 -21.53 -34.71 -1.06
C ASN A 21 -20.20 -34.28 -1.72
N LYS A 22 -20.08 -34.26 -3.05
CA LYS A 22 -18.83 -33.89 -3.75
C LYS A 22 -18.57 -32.38 -3.69
N LEU A 23 -19.61 -31.57 -3.92
CA LEU A 23 -19.55 -30.10 -3.76
C LEU A 23 -19.35 -29.71 -2.29
N ILE A 24 -20.11 -30.32 -1.38
CA ILE A 24 -19.92 -30.14 0.07
C ILE A 24 -18.49 -30.51 0.51
N ARG A 25 -17.88 -31.58 -0.03
CA ARG A 25 -16.47 -31.95 0.22
C ARG A 25 -15.47 -30.92 -0.30
N VAL A 26 -15.73 -30.26 -1.43
CA VAL A 26 -14.88 -29.17 -1.94
C VAL A 26 -14.89 -27.99 -0.95
N CYS A 27 -16.05 -27.65 -0.41
CA CYS A 27 -16.19 -26.60 0.60
C CYS A 27 -15.49 -26.99 1.92
N ASN A 28 -15.54 -28.27 2.32
CA ASN A 28 -14.99 -28.79 3.59
C ASN A 28 -13.50 -29.20 3.57
N LYS A 29 -12.78 -29.09 2.45
CA LYS A 29 -11.35 -29.44 2.41
C LYS A 29 -10.50 -28.45 3.24
N LYS A 30 -9.99 -28.90 4.41
CA LYS A 30 -8.73 -28.39 4.99
C LYS A 30 -7.58 -28.99 4.18
N GLU A 31 -6.61 -28.18 3.78
CA GLU A 31 -5.44 -28.64 3.05
C GLU A 31 -4.68 -29.70 3.87
N ARG A 32 -4.57 -30.92 3.32
CA ARG A 32 -3.43 -31.78 3.63
C ARG A 32 -2.43 -31.58 2.49
N LYS A 33 -1.25 -31.06 2.82
CA LYS A 33 -0.06 -31.13 1.96
C LYS A 33 0.24 -32.60 1.70
N GLY A 34 0.25 -32.98 0.42
CA GLY A 34 0.55 -34.35 -0.02
C GLY A 34 -0.70 -35.12 -0.40
N ASP A 35 -1.16 -34.92 -1.64
CA ASP A 35 -1.79 -35.95 -2.48
C ASP A 35 -2.18 -35.31 -3.82
N LEU A 36 -1.17 -35.08 -4.66
CA LEU A 36 -1.32 -34.77 -6.08
C LEU A 36 -0.57 -35.83 -6.89
N VAL A 37 -0.85 -37.10 -6.59
CA VAL A 37 -0.54 -38.22 -7.48
C VAL A 37 -1.86 -38.79 -7.96
N MET A 38 -2.37 -38.26 -9.06
CA MET A 38 -3.47 -38.89 -9.80
C MET A 38 -3.16 -38.88 -11.29
N ARG A 39 -2.55 -40.01 -11.70
CA ARG A 39 -2.69 -40.72 -12.98
C ARG A 39 -3.43 -39.93 -14.07
N THR A 40 -2.65 -39.50 -15.05
CA THR A 40 -3.08 -39.00 -16.36
C THR A 40 -4.04 -39.99 -17.02
N ASN A 41 -5.33 -39.67 -16.99
CA ASN A 41 -6.37 -40.41 -17.71
C ASN A 41 -6.41 -39.90 -19.16
N LYS A 42 -6.49 -40.81 -20.15
CA LYS A 42 -6.49 -40.51 -21.61
C LYS A 42 -7.47 -39.38 -22.01
N LYS A 43 -8.57 -39.21 -21.26
CA LYS A 43 -9.58 -38.14 -21.45
C LYS A 43 -9.04 -36.72 -21.22
N LYS A 44 -8.08 -36.52 -20.30
CA LYS A 44 -7.48 -35.20 -20.05
C LYS A 44 -6.43 -34.82 -21.10
N LEU A 45 -5.73 -35.81 -21.66
CA LEU A 45 -4.80 -35.59 -22.78
C LEU A 45 -5.53 -35.13 -24.05
N ALA A 46 -6.66 -35.77 -24.38
CA ALA A 46 -7.50 -35.38 -25.51
C ALA A 46 -8.09 -33.97 -25.34
N ALA A 47 -8.45 -33.59 -24.11
CA ALA A 47 -8.92 -32.24 -23.81
C ALA A 47 -7.81 -31.18 -23.97
N LEU A 48 -6.57 -31.50 -23.57
CA LEU A 48 -5.38 -30.63 -23.73
C LEU A 48 -5.04 -30.38 -25.20
N ALA A 49 -5.07 -31.43 -26.03
CA ALA A 49 -4.89 -31.30 -27.48
C ALA A 49 -5.98 -30.43 -28.12
N MET A 50 -7.24 -30.57 -27.67
CA MET A 50 -8.35 -29.76 -28.17
C MET A 50 -8.25 -28.28 -27.78
N SER A 51 -7.70 -27.95 -26.59
CA SER A 51 -7.43 -26.56 -26.21
C SER A 51 -6.38 -25.89 -27.10
N VAL A 52 -5.41 -26.66 -27.63
CA VAL A 52 -4.43 -26.14 -28.61
C VAL A 52 -5.11 -25.86 -29.95
N VAL A 53 -5.97 -26.77 -30.42
CA VAL A 53 -6.75 -26.61 -31.66
C VAL A 53 -7.70 -25.41 -31.60
N MET A 54 -8.38 -25.19 -30.46
CA MET A 54 -9.28 -24.05 -30.28
C MET A 54 -8.54 -22.70 -30.10
N ALA A 55 -7.27 -22.71 -29.71
CA ALA A 55 -6.43 -21.51 -29.59
C ALA A 55 -5.67 -21.17 -30.89
N ALA A 56 -5.38 -22.17 -31.73
CA ALA A 56 -4.66 -22.03 -32.99
C ALA A 56 -5.63 -21.94 -34.19
N SER A 57 -6.47 -20.90 -34.25
CA SER A 57 -7.55 -20.78 -35.24
C SER A 57 -7.11 -20.44 -36.67
N THR A 58 -5.86 -20.74 -37.08
CA THR A 58 -5.36 -20.44 -38.44
C THR A 58 -4.46 -21.51 -39.07
N MET A 59 -4.24 -22.68 -38.44
CA MET A 59 -3.40 -23.74 -39.02
C MET A 59 -4.26 -24.89 -39.56
N SER A 60 -4.04 -25.27 -40.82
CA SER A 60 -4.61 -26.48 -41.41
C SER A 60 -4.02 -27.71 -40.73
N LEU A 61 -4.88 -28.59 -40.20
CA LEU A 61 -4.47 -29.94 -39.79
C LEU A 61 -4.53 -30.85 -41.03
N SER A 62 -3.37 -31.29 -41.51
CA SER A 62 -3.29 -32.48 -42.38
C SER A 62 -3.60 -33.73 -41.56
N ALA A 63 -4.41 -34.60 -42.16
CA ALA A 63 -5.03 -35.76 -41.54
C ALA A 63 -4.02 -36.78 -40.98
N PHE A 64 -4.26 -37.26 -39.76
CA PHE A 64 -3.87 -38.60 -39.34
C PHE A 64 -5.08 -39.28 -38.71
N ALA A 65 -5.65 -40.23 -39.46
CA ALA A 65 -6.61 -41.19 -38.96
C ALA A 65 -5.84 -42.45 -38.50
N GLU A 66 -6.11 -42.83 -37.26
CA GLU A 66 -6.34 -44.20 -36.80
C GLU A 66 -5.22 -45.26 -37.00
N GLU A 67 -4.47 -45.52 -35.93
CA GLU A 67 -4.24 -46.89 -35.49
C GLU A 67 -4.07 -46.92 -33.96
N ALA A 68 -5.03 -47.56 -33.28
CA ALA A 68 -4.94 -47.85 -31.86
C ALA A 68 -5.18 -49.34 -31.64
N ALA A 69 -4.32 -49.90 -30.79
CA ALA A 69 -4.39 -51.17 -30.09
C ALA A 69 -3.81 -52.41 -30.79
N THR A 70 -2.59 -52.75 -30.40
CA THR A 70 -2.32 -54.08 -29.81
C THR A 70 -1.45 -53.94 -28.57
N ASP A 71 -1.89 -54.59 -27.49
CA ASP A 71 -1.16 -54.81 -26.24
C ASP A 71 -0.02 -55.81 -26.44
N VAL A 72 0.95 -55.78 -25.52
CA VAL A 72 1.59 -56.91 -24.79
C VAL A 72 3.11 -56.74 -24.66
N VAL A 73 3.50 -56.33 -23.44
CA VAL A 73 4.53 -56.93 -22.56
C VAL A 73 6.00 -56.95 -23.01
N THR A 74 6.78 -56.17 -22.24
CA THR A 74 8.18 -56.34 -21.76
C THR A 74 9.30 -56.65 -22.75
N GLU A 75 10.38 -55.86 -22.66
CA GLU A 75 11.69 -56.43 -22.32
C GLU A 75 12.66 -55.33 -21.86
N GLU A 76 13.11 -55.42 -20.61
CA GLU A 76 14.43 -54.94 -20.21
C GLU A 76 15.45 -55.91 -20.83
N ALA A 77 16.38 -55.41 -21.64
CA ALA A 77 17.70 -56.00 -21.77
C ALA A 77 18.71 -54.95 -22.24
N GLN A 78 19.80 -54.92 -21.48
CA GLN A 78 20.86 -53.94 -21.45
C GLN A 78 21.98 -54.27 -22.47
N GLU A 79 22.61 -53.21 -22.97
CA GLU A 79 23.97 -53.09 -23.56
C GLU A 79 24.40 -53.95 -24.76
N THR A 80 24.67 -53.25 -25.88
CA THR A 80 25.93 -53.39 -26.62
C THR A 80 26.38 -52.03 -27.15
N ALA A 81 27.63 -51.67 -26.87
CA ALA A 81 28.28 -50.42 -27.23
C ALA A 81 28.67 -50.35 -28.71
N GLU A 82 28.36 -49.24 -29.38
CA GLU A 82 29.05 -48.79 -30.59
C GLU A 82 29.34 -47.28 -30.50
N THR A 83 30.64 -46.98 -30.37
CA THR A 83 31.36 -45.75 -30.74
C THR A 83 30.67 -44.39 -30.52
N LEU A 84 31.10 -43.70 -29.47
CA LEU A 84 30.91 -42.26 -29.25
C LEU A 84 31.46 -41.45 -30.44
N ALA A 85 30.57 -40.94 -31.29
CA ALA A 85 30.87 -39.73 -32.05
C ALA A 85 31.07 -38.60 -31.03
N ALA A 86 32.16 -37.85 -31.16
CA ALA A 86 32.42 -36.70 -30.29
C ALA A 86 31.19 -35.76 -30.33
N ALA A 87 30.66 -35.42 -29.16
CA ALA A 87 29.55 -34.48 -29.07
C ALA A 87 29.98 -33.16 -29.74
N VAL A 88 29.26 -32.76 -30.78
CA VAL A 88 29.42 -31.45 -31.40
C VAL A 88 28.86 -30.43 -30.43
N TYR A 89 29.68 -29.49 -29.97
CA TYR A 89 29.29 -28.47 -28.98
C TYR A 89 29.53 -27.06 -29.51
N VAL A 90 28.80 -26.10 -28.95
CA VAL A 90 28.89 -24.69 -29.35
C VAL A 90 30.25 -24.11 -28.95
N THR A 91 30.91 -23.43 -29.90
CA THR A 91 32.20 -22.75 -29.70
C THR A 91 32.09 -21.23 -29.73
N GLY A 92 31.03 -20.68 -30.34
CA GLY A 92 30.75 -19.26 -30.34
C GLY A 92 29.35 -18.95 -30.84
N ALA A 93 28.84 -17.76 -30.52
CA ALA A 93 27.59 -17.24 -31.04
C ALA A 93 27.71 -15.74 -31.34
N ASP A 94 27.37 -15.35 -32.55
CA ASP A 94 27.32 -13.95 -33.01
C ASP A 94 25.87 -13.50 -33.07
N ILE A 95 25.59 -12.31 -32.53
CA ILE A 95 24.24 -11.75 -32.46
C ILE A 95 24.20 -10.48 -33.29
N SER A 96 23.33 -10.39 -34.29
CA SER A 96 23.17 -9.21 -35.14
C SER A 96 22.35 -8.09 -34.46
N GLU A 97 22.36 -6.89 -35.04
CA GLU A 97 21.59 -5.72 -34.56
C GLU A 97 20.08 -5.96 -34.47
N ASP A 98 19.52 -6.88 -35.26
CA ASP A 98 18.10 -7.25 -35.26
C ASP A 98 17.78 -8.45 -34.33
N GLY A 99 18.77 -8.89 -33.54
CA GLY A 99 18.65 -9.98 -32.57
C GLY A 99 18.74 -11.39 -33.15
N THR A 100 19.11 -11.53 -34.43
CA THR A 100 19.34 -12.84 -35.05
C THR A 100 20.66 -13.43 -34.55
N VAL A 101 20.66 -14.71 -34.18
CA VAL A 101 21.82 -15.36 -33.57
C VAL A 101 22.37 -16.42 -34.50
N THR A 102 23.66 -16.35 -34.81
CA THR A 102 24.38 -17.36 -35.59
C THR A 102 25.34 -18.09 -34.66
N VAL A 103 25.20 -19.41 -34.57
CA VAL A 103 25.96 -20.25 -33.64
C VAL A 103 26.99 -21.04 -34.43
N THR A 104 28.23 -21.06 -33.95
CA THR A 104 29.34 -21.84 -34.51
C THR A 104 29.61 -23.06 -33.64
N TYR A 105 29.59 -24.24 -34.23
CA TYR A 105 29.85 -25.50 -33.55
C TYR A 105 31.32 -25.95 -33.68
N SER A 106 31.74 -26.90 -32.85
CA SER A 106 33.12 -27.41 -32.78
C SER A 106 33.62 -28.08 -34.06
N ASP A 107 32.71 -28.45 -34.97
CA ASP A 107 33.01 -28.95 -36.31
C ASP A 107 33.09 -27.84 -37.38
N GLN A 108 33.08 -26.57 -36.95
CA GLN A 108 33.08 -25.36 -37.76
C GLN A 108 31.82 -25.13 -38.61
N THR A 109 30.76 -25.91 -38.38
CA THR A 109 29.46 -25.60 -38.98
C THR A 109 28.81 -24.42 -38.25
N THR A 110 28.00 -23.65 -39.00
CA THR A 110 27.26 -22.51 -38.46
C THR A 110 25.78 -22.65 -38.74
N GLU A 111 24.93 -22.34 -37.77
CA GLU A 111 23.48 -22.39 -37.91
C GLU A 111 22.81 -21.16 -37.28
N THR A 112 21.70 -20.72 -37.86
CA THR A 112 20.85 -19.69 -37.25
C THR A 112 20.07 -20.28 -36.10
N TRP A 113 20.27 -19.75 -34.90
CA TRP A 113 19.55 -20.23 -33.72
C TRP A 113 18.05 -19.91 -33.84
N PRO A 114 17.15 -20.84 -33.47
CA PRO A 114 15.72 -20.67 -33.65
C PRO A 114 15.11 -19.58 -32.75
N GLN A 115 15.79 -19.22 -31.65
CA GLN A 115 15.38 -18.14 -30.76
C GLN A 115 16.22 -16.89 -31.03
N LYS A 116 15.55 -15.74 -31.18
CA LYS A 116 16.22 -14.44 -31.19
C LYS A 116 16.78 -14.11 -29.81
N ALA A 117 17.89 -13.39 -29.78
CA ALA A 117 18.44 -12.85 -28.54
C ALA A 117 17.48 -11.83 -27.93
N THR A 118 17.54 -11.66 -26.61
CA THR A 118 16.80 -10.63 -25.89
C THR A 118 17.64 -9.37 -25.76
N SER A 119 17.07 -8.19 -26.05
CA SER A 119 17.76 -6.91 -25.90
C SER A 119 17.38 -6.17 -24.62
N GLU A 120 18.35 -5.45 -24.07
CA GLU A 120 18.17 -4.44 -23.03
C GLU A 120 18.84 -3.13 -23.43
N GLN A 121 18.29 -2.00 -22.98
CA GLN A 121 18.93 -0.71 -23.14
C GLN A 121 19.94 -0.50 -22.00
N VAL A 122 21.20 -0.36 -22.35
CA VAL A 122 22.28 0.02 -21.45
C VAL A 122 22.47 1.52 -21.57
N ALA A 123 22.25 2.24 -20.46
CA ALA A 123 22.39 3.69 -20.42
C ALA A 123 23.83 4.12 -20.71
N ALA A 124 23.98 5.28 -21.35
CA ALA A 124 25.28 5.90 -21.56
C ALA A 124 25.95 6.23 -20.22
N THR A 125 27.26 6.03 -20.14
CA THR A 125 28.10 6.46 -19.01
C THR A 125 28.94 7.68 -19.41
N CYS A 126 29.82 8.14 -18.52
CA CYS A 126 30.73 9.25 -18.85
C CYS A 126 31.73 8.88 -19.96
N THR A 127 32.11 7.60 -20.07
CA THR A 127 33.15 7.10 -20.97
C THR A 127 32.64 6.15 -22.04
N THR A 128 31.45 5.57 -21.89
CA THR A 128 30.82 4.68 -22.87
C THR A 128 29.46 5.20 -23.32
N GLY A 129 29.15 5.03 -24.61
CA GLY A 129 27.85 5.39 -25.17
C GLY A 129 26.69 4.57 -24.61
N ALA A 130 25.46 5.02 -24.84
CA ALA A 130 24.31 4.14 -24.64
C ALA A 130 24.40 3.03 -25.68
N ALA A 131 23.97 1.84 -25.32
CA ALA A 131 23.99 0.71 -26.23
C ALA A 131 22.76 -0.16 -26.04
N THR A 132 22.32 -0.78 -27.12
CA THR A 132 21.42 -1.94 -27.01
C THR A 132 22.29 -3.17 -26.80
N ARG A 133 22.18 -3.79 -25.62
CA ARG A 133 22.85 -5.06 -25.33
C ARG A 133 21.91 -6.20 -25.66
N TRP A 134 22.30 -7.05 -26.59
CA TRP A 134 21.63 -8.32 -26.85
C TRP A 134 22.27 -9.43 -26.04
N SER A 135 21.46 -10.36 -25.56
CA SER A 135 21.90 -11.52 -24.80
C SER A 135 21.09 -12.77 -25.14
N ILE A 136 21.76 -13.93 -25.14
CA ILE A 136 21.11 -15.23 -25.29
C ILE A 136 21.90 -16.30 -24.54
N ALA A 137 21.19 -17.23 -23.91
CA ALA A 137 21.78 -18.40 -23.26
C ALA A 137 21.64 -19.61 -24.18
N ILE A 138 22.77 -20.23 -24.53
CA ILE A 138 22.85 -21.45 -25.35
C ILE A 138 23.70 -22.46 -24.57
N ASP A 139 23.14 -23.64 -24.32
CA ASP A 139 23.78 -24.72 -23.55
C ASP A 139 24.39 -24.27 -22.21
N GLY A 140 23.69 -23.37 -21.51
CA GLY A 140 24.10 -22.85 -20.19
C GLY A 140 25.16 -21.75 -20.22
N THR A 141 25.65 -21.34 -21.40
CA THR A 141 26.58 -20.22 -21.58
C THR A 141 25.85 -19.02 -22.15
N THR A 142 26.04 -17.83 -21.55
CA THR A 142 25.41 -16.59 -22.00
C THR A 142 26.34 -15.80 -22.90
N TYR A 143 25.86 -15.47 -24.10
CA TYR A 143 26.57 -14.63 -25.07
C TYR A 143 25.97 -13.23 -25.08
N HIS A 144 26.83 -12.21 -25.25
CA HIS A 144 26.44 -10.80 -25.22
C HIS A 144 27.01 -10.06 -26.43
N GLN A 145 26.20 -9.21 -27.06
CA GLN A 145 26.64 -8.28 -28.09
C GLN A 145 26.07 -6.88 -27.83
N ASN A 146 26.93 -5.86 -27.79
CA ASN A 146 26.50 -4.47 -27.61
C ASN A 146 26.56 -3.74 -28.95
N TYR A 147 25.52 -2.97 -29.24
CA TYR A 147 25.47 -2.04 -30.36
C TYR A 147 25.24 -0.63 -29.84
N GLU A 148 26.22 0.25 -30.06
CA GLU A 148 26.17 1.63 -29.57
C GLU A 148 25.05 2.41 -30.27
N THR A 149 24.19 3.03 -29.48
CA THR A 149 23.05 3.83 -29.94
C THR A 149 23.26 5.32 -29.70
N SER A 150 24.25 5.72 -28.88
CA SER A 150 24.63 7.11 -28.68
C SER A 150 26.11 7.26 -28.33
N ALA A 151 26.64 8.48 -28.44
CA ALA A 151 27.94 8.82 -27.87
C ALA A 151 27.92 8.81 -26.33
N PRO A 152 29.09 8.67 -25.66
CA PRO A 152 29.22 8.83 -24.21
C PRO A 152 28.70 10.19 -23.72
N LEU A 153 28.21 10.26 -22.48
CA LEU A 153 27.65 11.48 -21.91
C LEU A 153 28.69 12.58 -21.64
N GLY A 154 29.97 12.21 -21.63
CA GLY A 154 31.07 13.07 -21.20
C GLY A 154 31.03 13.39 -19.70
N HIS A 155 32.15 13.87 -19.19
CA HIS A 155 32.26 14.28 -17.80
C HIS A 155 31.58 15.64 -17.58
N ALA A 156 30.75 15.72 -16.53
CA ALA A 156 30.19 16.98 -16.03
C ALA A 156 31.04 17.46 -14.86
N TRP A 157 32.12 18.18 -15.17
CA TRP A 157 33.08 18.61 -14.16
C TRP A 157 32.51 19.69 -13.24
N SER A 158 32.82 19.58 -11.95
CA SER A 158 32.60 20.64 -10.97
C SER A 158 33.48 21.87 -11.25
N GLU A 159 33.24 22.94 -10.51
CA GLU A 159 34.21 24.02 -10.42
C GLU A 159 35.55 23.50 -9.86
N TRP A 160 36.63 24.18 -10.25
CA TRP A 160 37.96 23.89 -9.76
C TRP A 160 38.10 24.32 -8.30
N ALA A 161 38.49 23.38 -7.44
CA ALA A 161 38.76 23.62 -6.02
C ALA A 161 40.19 23.20 -5.69
N ARG A 162 40.88 23.97 -4.84
CA ARG A 162 42.26 23.66 -4.48
C ARG A 162 42.30 22.53 -3.45
N GLU A 163 42.94 21.42 -3.81
CA GLU A 163 43.14 20.25 -2.93
C GLU A 163 44.64 19.98 -2.74
N THR A 164 45.03 19.47 -1.56
CA THR A 164 46.38 18.92 -1.35
C THR A 164 46.51 17.58 -2.08
N ILE A 165 47.52 17.46 -2.95
CA ILE A 165 47.79 16.27 -3.76
C ILE A 165 48.84 15.39 -3.07
N ASP A 166 49.84 16.03 -2.45
CA ASP A 166 50.90 15.38 -1.70
C ASP A 166 51.15 16.13 -0.39
N HIS A 167 51.16 15.42 0.73
CA HIS A 167 51.40 16.01 2.05
C HIS A 167 52.90 16.00 2.32
N GLY A 168 53.47 17.17 2.63
CA GLY A 168 54.91 17.31 2.87
C GLY A 168 55.42 16.44 4.02
N ASP A 169 56.60 15.84 3.84
CA ASP A 169 57.28 15.05 4.85
C ASP A 169 58.05 15.96 5.82
N CYS A 170 57.45 16.17 7.01
CA CYS A 170 58.02 16.99 8.09
C CYS A 170 59.32 16.44 8.68
N SER A 171 59.63 15.15 8.48
CA SER A 171 60.88 14.51 8.93
C SER A 171 62.10 14.91 8.09
N LEU A 172 61.86 15.29 6.83
CA LEU A 172 62.91 15.60 5.84
C LEU A 172 62.86 17.06 5.35
N GLY A 173 61.94 17.88 5.88
CA GLY A 173 61.77 19.28 5.49
C GLY A 173 61.27 19.48 4.06
N LYS A 174 60.64 18.46 3.46
CA LYS A 174 60.11 18.54 2.09
C LYS A 174 58.72 19.15 2.09
N ALA A 175 58.53 20.23 1.33
CA ALA A 175 57.23 20.85 1.11
C ALA A 175 56.30 19.89 0.34
N GLY A 176 55.02 19.87 0.71
CA GLY A 176 53.98 19.16 -0.02
C GLY A 176 53.53 19.92 -1.25
N GLN A 177 52.55 19.39 -1.98
CA GLN A 177 52.00 20.03 -3.18
C GLN A 177 50.47 20.08 -3.12
N SER A 178 49.88 21.21 -3.49
CA SER A 178 48.45 21.38 -3.74
C SER A 178 48.21 21.76 -5.20
N ALA A 179 47.06 21.41 -5.75
CA ALA A 179 46.66 21.76 -7.10
C ALA A 179 45.15 22.03 -7.16
N LEU A 180 44.70 22.75 -8.18
CA LEU A 180 43.29 22.83 -8.51
C LEU A 180 42.83 21.47 -9.03
N VAL A 181 41.74 21.00 -8.44
CA VAL A 181 41.09 19.73 -8.74
C VAL A 181 39.64 20.00 -9.03
N ARG A 182 39.10 19.34 -10.05
CA ARG A 182 37.65 19.26 -10.26
C ARG A 182 37.23 17.81 -10.36
N ARG A 183 36.00 17.54 -9.96
CA ARG A 183 35.44 16.19 -9.91
C ARG A 183 34.21 16.11 -10.79
N CYS A 184 34.08 15.02 -11.54
CA CYS A 184 32.89 14.81 -12.35
C CYS A 184 31.70 14.53 -11.42
N SER A 185 30.65 15.35 -11.50
CA SER A 185 29.44 15.18 -10.68
C SER A 185 28.66 13.89 -11.01
N ARG A 186 28.94 13.26 -12.15
CA ARG A 186 28.27 12.04 -12.61
C ARG A 186 28.99 10.75 -12.18
N CYS A 187 30.32 10.72 -12.19
CA CYS A 187 31.10 9.50 -11.93
C CYS A 187 32.15 9.63 -10.82
N GLY A 188 32.36 10.83 -10.26
CA GLY A 188 33.35 11.08 -9.23
C GLY A 188 34.80 11.06 -9.69
N GLU A 189 35.05 10.84 -10.99
CA GLU A 189 36.39 10.89 -11.58
C GLU A 189 37.04 12.25 -11.30
N LYS A 190 38.35 12.25 -11.07
CA LYS A 190 39.13 13.39 -10.60
C LYS A 190 40.05 13.87 -11.70
N GLU A 191 39.98 15.17 -12.01
CA GLU A 191 40.91 15.83 -12.91
C GLU A 191 41.73 16.86 -12.12
N VAL A 192 43.04 16.86 -12.35
CA VAL A 192 43.99 17.78 -11.72
C VAL A 192 44.52 18.72 -12.80
N ASP A 193 44.47 20.03 -12.56
CA ASP A 193 45.10 20.99 -13.46
C ASP A 193 46.61 20.94 -13.25
N GLU A 194 47.30 20.32 -14.21
CA GLU A 194 48.75 20.09 -14.18
C GLU A 194 49.59 21.37 -14.10
N ASN A 195 49.01 22.55 -14.37
CA ASN A 195 49.70 23.84 -14.29
C ASN A 195 49.47 24.58 -12.96
N SER A 196 48.64 24.05 -12.07
CA SER A 196 48.18 24.74 -10.85
C SER A 196 48.91 24.35 -9.57
N TYR A 197 49.99 23.56 -9.69
CA TYR A 197 50.75 23.06 -8.54
C TYR A 197 51.39 24.20 -7.74
N GLU A 198 51.07 24.25 -6.46
CA GLU A 198 51.64 25.18 -5.48
C GLU A 198 52.27 24.41 -4.33
N SER A 199 53.45 24.86 -3.88
CA SER A 199 54.16 24.26 -2.75
C SER A 199 53.43 24.57 -1.43
N VAL A 200 53.13 23.53 -0.65
CA VAL A 200 52.58 23.65 0.70
C VAL A 200 53.74 23.55 1.71
N PRO A 201 54.02 24.60 2.51
CA PRO A 201 55.08 24.56 3.52
C PRO A 201 54.85 23.44 4.53
N ALA A 202 55.91 22.74 4.94
CA ALA A 202 55.83 21.75 6.00
C ALA A 202 55.49 22.43 7.34
N SER A 203 54.24 22.35 7.78
CA SER A 203 53.80 22.75 9.11
C SER A 203 53.51 21.51 9.96
N HIS A 204 53.78 21.61 11.26
CA HIS A 204 53.46 20.53 12.21
C HIS A 204 52.00 20.67 12.65
N ASN A 205 51.17 19.68 12.30
CA ASN A 205 49.82 19.57 12.82
C ASN A 205 49.86 18.86 14.17
N LEU A 206 49.55 19.57 15.25
CA LEU A 206 49.70 19.08 16.62
C LEU A 206 48.36 18.49 17.13
N THR A 207 48.42 17.28 17.69
CA THR A 207 47.29 16.55 18.28
C THR A 207 46.77 17.24 19.55
N LYS A 208 45.62 16.74 20.08
CA LYS A 208 45.16 17.04 21.44
C LYS A 208 45.98 16.35 22.54
N ALA A 209 46.86 15.40 22.19
CA ALA A 209 47.70 14.72 23.17
C ALA A 209 48.79 15.69 23.66
N THR A 210 48.70 16.04 24.95
CA THR A 210 49.63 16.94 25.62
C THR A 210 50.41 16.17 26.69
N ARG A 211 51.68 16.51 26.84
CA ARG A 211 52.48 16.10 28.01
C ARG A 211 53.23 17.30 28.55
N THR A 212 53.55 17.23 29.83
CA THR A 212 54.19 18.32 30.55
C THR A 212 55.49 17.82 31.18
N ASN A 213 56.58 18.53 30.89
CA ASN A 213 57.92 18.21 31.41
C ASN A 213 58.45 19.37 32.26
N LEU A 214 59.17 19.05 33.34
CA LEU A 214 59.87 20.05 34.14
C LEU A 214 61.32 20.20 33.69
N VAL A 215 61.76 21.44 33.51
CA VAL A 215 63.16 21.76 33.15
C VAL A 215 63.75 22.65 34.24
N ALA A 216 64.90 22.25 34.77
CA ALA A 216 65.61 23.00 35.79
C ALA A 216 65.98 24.41 35.30
N GLY A 217 65.64 25.43 36.09
CA GLY A 217 66.08 26.80 35.90
C GLY A 217 67.12 27.21 36.94
N ASN A 218 67.04 28.45 37.43
CA ASN A 218 68.03 28.99 38.34
C ASN A 218 67.84 28.44 39.77
N ASN A 219 68.91 28.00 40.44
CA ASN A 219 68.89 27.44 41.81
C ASN A 219 67.90 26.27 42.02
N VAL A 220 67.51 25.55 40.95
CA VAL A 220 66.63 24.37 41.01
C VAL A 220 67.28 23.19 40.29
N GLU A 221 67.04 21.97 40.77
CA GLU A 221 67.26 20.71 40.08
C GLU A 221 65.97 19.90 39.99
N ILE A 222 65.87 19.01 39.00
CA ILE A 222 64.73 18.10 38.89
C ILE A 222 65.15 16.74 39.43
N VAL A 223 64.57 16.33 40.55
CA VAL A 223 64.85 15.06 41.22
C VAL A 223 63.58 14.23 41.21
N ASN A 224 63.62 13.04 40.62
CA ASN A 224 62.46 12.14 40.50
C ASN A 224 61.20 12.79 39.88
N GLY A 225 61.38 13.75 38.97
CA GLY A 225 60.27 14.45 38.31
C GLY A 225 59.73 15.67 39.07
N GLU A 226 60.33 16.03 40.22
CA GLU A 226 59.95 17.20 41.01
C GLU A 226 61.05 18.26 41.01
N ALA A 227 60.66 19.53 40.99
CA ALA A 227 61.57 20.66 41.07
C ALA A 227 61.97 20.93 42.53
N VAL A 228 63.27 20.86 42.84
CA VAL A 228 63.84 21.02 44.19
C VAL A 228 64.91 22.10 44.20
N LEU A 229 64.94 22.94 45.26
CA LEU A 229 65.98 23.97 45.42
C LEU A 229 67.35 23.35 45.67
N LYS A 230 68.35 23.75 44.87
CA LYS A 230 69.76 23.41 45.13
C LYS A 230 70.29 24.08 46.39
N ASN A 231 69.84 25.31 46.64
CA ASN A 231 70.08 26.04 47.89
C ASN A 231 68.74 26.46 48.50
N THR A 232 68.36 25.80 49.59
CA THR A 232 67.09 25.96 50.29
C THR A 232 66.92 27.31 50.99
N ALA A 233 67.98 28.12 51.09
CA ALA A 233 67.93 29.47 51.66
C ALA A 233 67.69 30.58 50.62
N LYS A 234 67.60 30.24 49.32
CA LYS A 234 67.36 31.21 48.24
C LYS A 234 66.27 30.69 47.31
N ASN A 235 65.44 31.59 46.79
CA ASN A 235 64.45 31.21 45.80
C ASN A 235 65.14 30.68 44.53
N GLY A 236 64.42 29.87 43.78
CA GLY A 236 64.83 29.30 42.51
C GLY A 236 63.71 29.36 41.50
N THR A 237 64.02 29.07 40.24
CA THR A 237 63.06 28.99 39.15
C THR A 237 63.23 27.69 38.39
N TYR A 238 62.13 27.19 37.85
CA TYR A 238 62.10 26.08 36.90
C TYR A 238 61.08 26.37 35.81
N TYR A 239 61.11 25.61 34.73
CA TYR A 239 60.19 25.78 33.62
C TYR A 239 59.26 24.58 33.54
N VAL A 240 57.97 24.85 33.36
CA VAL A 240 56.96 23.86 32.99
C VAL A 240 56.79 23.98 31.48
N VAL A 241 57.19 22.94 30.77
CA VAL A 241 57.16 22.89 29.30
C VAL A 241 56.02 21.99 28.87
N THR A 242 55.06 22.54 28.12
CA THR A 242 53.96 21.76 27.54
C THR A 242 54.31 21.41 26.10
N GLU A 243 54.38 20.12 25.84
CA GLU A 243 54.63 19.57 24.51
C GLU A 243 53.36 18.96 23.95
N LYS A 244 53.11 19.16 22.65
CA LYS A 244 52.06 18.46 21.90
C LYS A 244 52.68 17.51 20.90
N GLN A 245 52.03 16.36 20.72
CA GLN A 245 52.48 15.37 19.75
C GLN A 245 52.02 15.76 18.35
N CYS A 246 52.90 15.75 17.36
CA CYS A 246 52.54 15.92 15.95
C CYS A 246 51.75 14.70 15.45
N THR A 247 50.62 14.92 14.77
CA THR A 247 49.76 13.85 14.22
C THR A 247 50.43 13.04 13.13
N MET A 248 51.53 13.54 12.55
CA MET A 248 52.14 12.96 11.35
C MET A 248 53.48 12.28 11.59
N CYS A 249 54.28 12.75 12.56
CA CYS A 249 55.61 12.16 12.85
C CYS A 249 55.77 11.63 14.28
N ASP A 250 54.72 11.69 15.10
CA ASP A 250 54.72 11.31 16.51
C ASP A 250 55.74 12.03 17.41
N GLY A 251 56.46 13.01 16.87
CA GLY A 251 57.39 13.88 17.61
C GLY A 251 56.65 14.83 18.55
N TRP A 252 57.28 15.11 19.70
CA TRP A 252 56.74 16.01 20.72
C TRP A 252 57.40 17.37 20.61
N PHE A 253 56.58 18.41 20.42
CA PHE A 253 57.06 19.77 20.20
C PHE A 253 56.56 20.69 21.30
N GLU A 254 57.48 21.48 21.86
CA GLU A 254 57.17 22.51 22.83
C GLU A 254 56.21 23.53 22.22
N THR A 255 55.08 23.72 22.89
CA THR A 255 54.02 24.67 22.47
C THR A 255 53.83 25.80 23.46
N ASP A 256 54.19 25.56 24.71
CA ASP A 256 54.14 26.57 25.77
C ASP A 256 55.25 26.33 26.80
N ARG A 257 55.80 27.43 27.33
CA ARG A 257 56.84 27.43 28.35
C ARG A 257 56.49 28.44 29.43
N LYS A 258 56.14 27.94 30.59
CA LYS A 258 55.83 28.75 31.76
C LYS A 258 57.00 28.73 32.74
N THR A 259 57.39 29.91 33.23
CA THR A 259 58.42 30.01 34.28
C THR A 259 57.76 29.97 35.65
N GLU A 260 58.16 29.01 36.47
CA GLU A 260 57.67 28.81 37.84
C GLU A 260 58.76 29.14 38.87
N LYS A 261 58.34 29.53 40.07
CA LYS A 261 59.23 29.89 41.18
C LYS A 261 59.13 28.84 42.29
N LEU A 262 60.27 28.36 42.77
CA LEU A 262 60.38 27.62 44.02
C LEU A 262 60.89 28.56 45.11
N TYR A 263 60.18 28.64 46.23
CA TYR A 263 60.49 29.58 47.31
C TYR A 263 61.31 28.90 48.41
N ALA A 264 62.28 29.64 48.97
CA ALA A 264 63.03 29.19 50.13
C ALA A 264 62.10 29.04 51.34
N SER A 265 62.23 27.94 52.09
CA SER A 265 61.36 27.64 53.22
C SER A 265 61.68 28.54 54.42
N THR A 266 60.91 29.61 54.59
CA THR A 266 60.75 30.30 55.88
C THR A 266 59.29 30.20 56.31
N GLY A 267 59.00 29.24 57.20
CA GLY A 267 57.68 29.02 57.82
C GLY A 267 56.69 28.23 56.94
N GLU A 268 56.15 27.13 57.46
CA GLU A 268 55.09 26.36 56.78
C GLU A 268 53.82 27.19 56.66
N ARG A 269 53.43 27.46 55.41
CA ARG A 269 52.19 28.13 55.02
C ARG A 269 51.01 27.21 55.27
N ALA A 270 49.97 27.69 55.97
CA ALA A 270 48.80 26.89 56.31
C ALA A 270 47.56 27.23 55.48
N THR A 271 47.26 28.51 55.25
CA THR A 271 46.06 28.95 54.50
C THR A 271 46.34 30.18 53.66
N THR A 272 45.58 30.40 52.58
CA THR A 272 45.70 31.59 51.71
C THR A 272 44.33 32.21 51.48
N LYS A 273 44.24 33.53 51.60
CA LYS A 273 42.97 34.24 51.40
C LYS A 273 43.11 35.35 50.39
N VAL A 274 42.08 35.54 49.56
CA VAL A 274 41.96 36.72 48.70
C VAL A 274 41.57 37.90 49.58
N VAL A 275 42.39 38.92 49.69
CA VAL A 275 42.12 40.08 50.54
C VAL A 275 41.59 41.28 49.77
N LYS A 276 41.81 41.32 48.45
CA LYS A 276 41.31 42.38 47.59
C LYS A 276 41.12 41.89 46.17
N VAL A 277 40.04 42.31 45.54
CA VAL A 277 39.81 42.18 44.09
C VAL A 277 39.47 43.55 43.50
N THR A 278 39.94 43.82 42.29
CA THR A 278 39.64 45.05 41.53
C THR A 278 39.28 44.66 40.11
N ASN A 279 38.18 45.22 39.58
CA ASN A 279 37.68 44.95 38.23
C ASN A 279 37.29 43.47 37.96
N ILE A 280 36.99 42.71 39.01
CA ILE A 280 36.46 41.34 38.94
C ILE A 280 34.98 41.36 39.33
N LYS A 281 34.13 40.82 38.46
CA LYS A 281 32.68 40.70 38.65
C LYS A 281 32.31 39.40 39.34
N SER A 282 32.91 38.27 38.93
CA SER A 282 32.64 36.95 39.52
C SER A 282 33.78 35.96 39.22
N GLY A 283 33.76 34.81 39.90
CA GLY A 283 34.81 33.78 39.79
C GLY A 283 35.96 33.95 40.79
N LEU A 284 35.99 35.08 41.51
CA LEU A 284 36.86 35.30 42.65
C LEU A 284 36.31 36.43 43.53
N ALA A 285 36.25 36.24 44.85
CA ALA A 285 35.77 37.25 45.79
C ALA A 285 36.79 37.56 46.90
N ALA A 286 36.74 38.78 47.44
CA ALA A 286 37.50 39.11 48.64
C ALA A 286 36.93 38.36 49.85
N GLY A 287 37.81 37.79 50.67
CA GLY A 287 37.50 36.90 51.79
C GLY A 287 37.50 35.41 51.43
N GLU A 288 37.60 35.07 50.15
CA GLU A 288 37.62 33.68 49.68
C GLU A 288 38.94 33.01 50.05
N GLU A 289 38.86 31.84 50.68
CA GLU A 289 40.02 31.01 50.97
C GLU A 289 40.30 30.12 49.75
N ILE A 290 41.56 30.14 49.29
CA ILE A 290 41.96 29.51 48.04
C ILE A 290 43.15 28.61 48.26
N GLU A 291 43.14 27.47 47.59
CA GLU A 291 44.28 26.56 47.55
C GLU A 291 45.15 26.90 46.34
N VAL A 292 46.47 26.72 46.48
CA VAL A 292 47.38 26.84 45.34
C VAL A 292 47.09 25.67 44.42
N GLY A 293 46.65 25.97 43.20
CA GLY A 293 46.47 24.97 42.15
C GLY A 293 47.78 24.21 41.91
N THR A 294 47.67 22.99 41.38
CA THR A 294 48.83 22.14 41.05
C THR A 294 49.80 22.78 40.06
N ASP A 295 49.39 23.86 39.37
CA ASP A 295 50.19 24.65 38.43
C ASP A 295 50.83 25.91 39.06
N GLY A 296 50.80 26.03 40.39
CA GLY A 296 51.36 27.15 41.14
C GLY A 296 50.54 28.44 41.09
N ARG A 297 49.39 28.45 40.40
CA ARG A 297 48.49 29.60 40.37
C ARG A 297 47.47 29.53 41.49
N TYR A 298 47.08 30.69 41.98
CA TYR A 298 46.06 30.85 43.02
C TYR A 298 44.65 30.67 42.50
N VAL A 299 44.43 30.97 41.22
CA VAL A 299 43.09 31.05 40.62
C VAL A 299 43.13 30.58 39.17
N ASP A 300 42.06 29.90 38.77
CA ASP A 300 41.78 29.57 37.38
C ASP A 300 41.22 30.80 36.68
N GLU A 301 42.08 31.49 35.94
CA GLU A 301 41.79 32.73 35.27
C GLU A 301 40.60 32.63 34.29
N ASP A 302 40.38 31.47 33.65
CA ASP A 302 39.31 31.29 32.66
C ASP A 302 37.91 31.31 33.29
N LYS A 303 37.82 31.13 34.61
CA LYS A 303 36.56 31.24 35.38
C LYS A 303 36.27 32.65 35.88
N ILE A 304 37.20 33.58 35.72
CA ILE A 304 37.09 34.95 36.23
C ILE A 304 36.42 35.84 35.18
N ILE A 305 35.29 36.42 35.56
CA ILE A 305 34.56 37.40 34.74
C ILE A 305 34.95 38.80 35.18
N LEU A 306 35.40 39.63 34.25
CA LEU A 306 35.80 41.01 34.54
C LEU A 306 34.59 41.95 34.57
N THR A 307 34.61 42.95 35.45
CA THR A 307 33.59 44.02 35.47
C THR A 307 33.71 44.87 34.20
N ASN A 308 34.94 45.24 33.82
CA ASN A 308 35.30 45.96 32.59
C ASN A 308 36.35 45.16 31.81
N CYS A 309 35.96 44.62 30.66
CA CYS A 309 36.82 43.79 29.80
C CYS A 309 37.98 44.54 29.12
N SER A 310 37.97 45.87 29.10
CA SER A 310 39.01 46.70 28.47
C SER A 310 40.07 47.19 29.45
N LYS A 311 40.00 46.76 30.72
CA LYS A 311 40.97 47.12 31.76
C LYS A 311 41.49 45.88 32.45
N ASP A 312 42.75 45.93 32.83
CA ASP A 312 43.34 44.90 33.67
C ASP A 312 42.57 44.79 35.00
N ALA A 313 42.46 43.58 35.50
CA ALA A 313 41.96 43.29 36.83
C ALA A 313 43.09 42.87 37.74
N THR A 314 42.93 43.09 39.03
CA THR A 314 43.93 42.68 40.02
C THR A 314 43.29 41.96 41.18
N TYR A 315 44.01 41.00 41.73
CA TYR A 315 43.66 40.37 42.99
C TYR A 315 44.89 40.27 43.88
N THR A 316 44.68 40.45 45.18
CA THR A 316 45.73 40.34 46.20
C THR A 316 45.41 39.15 47.09
N VAL A 317 46.37 38.27 47.27
CA VAL A 317 46.30 37.15 48.20
C VAL A 317 47.18 37.43 49.41
N GLU A 318 46.78 36.91 50.55
CA GLU A 318 47.53 36.94 51.80
C GLU A 318 47.71 35.51 52.33
N ASP A 319 48.94 35.20 52.70
CA ASP A 319 49.34 33.89 53.19
C ASP A 319 49.35 33.93 54.72
N PHE A 320 48.87 32.87 55.36
CA PHE A 320 48.86 32.76 56.82
C PHE A 320 49.57 31.49 57.29
N ASP A 321 50.28 31.60 58.41
CA ASP A 321 50.83 30.45 59.12
C ASP A 321 49.73 29.66 59.85
N ALA A 322 50.08 28.48 60.40
CA ALA A 322 49.14 27.62 61.14
C ALA A 322 48.56 28.27 62.42
N LYS A 323 49.07 29.45 62.83
CA LYS A 323 48.60 30.22 63.98
C LYS A 323 47.76 31.44 63.56
N GLY A 324 47.55 31.65 62.26
CA GLY A 324 46.78 32.76 61.71
C GLY A 324 47.57 34.08 61.58
N ASN A 325 48.90 34.05 61.66
CA ASN A 325 49.72 35.23 61.41
C ASN A 325 49.97 35.40 59.91
N SER A 326 49.86 36.65 59.44
CA SER A 326 50.18 36.99 58.06
C SER A 326 51.66 36.75 57.75
N LEU A 327 51.92 36.03 56.67
CA LEU A 327 53.23 35.72 56.11
C LEU A 327 53.61 36.67 54.97
N GLY A 328 52.67 37.52 54.52
CA GLY A 328 52.88 38.49 53.45
C GLY A 328 51.77 38.47 52.41
N THR A 329 51.74 39.51 51.57
CA THR A 329 50.77 39.66 50.49
C THR A 329 51.44 39.64 49.12
N ALA A 330 50.73 39.10 48.13
CA ALA A 330 51.15 39.13 46.74
C ALA A 330 49.98 39.60 45.87
N THR A 331 50.26 40.51 44.93
CA THR A 331 49.26 41.04 44.00
C THR A 331 49.52 40.50 42.60
N TYR A 332 48.47 40.02 41.96
CA TYR A 332 48.47 39.44 40.64
C TYR A 332 47.58 40.27 39.72
N THR A 333 47.99 40.35 38.45
CA THR A 333 47.27 41.08 37.41
C THR A 333 46.72 40.10 36.38
N ILE A 334 45.43 40.21 36.11
CA ILE A 334 44.75 39.56 35.01
C ILE A 334 44.65 40.60 33.90
N THR A 335 45.30 40.36 32.77
CA THR A 335 45.27 41.28 31.63
C THR A 335 43.85 41.44 31.08
N ALA A 336 43.52 42.63 30.61
CA ALA A 336 42.24 42.94 29.97
C ALA A 336 41.86 41.88 28.90
N ARG A 337 40.67 41.31 29.02
CA ARG A 337 40.13 40.30 28.09
C ARG A 337 38.61 40.29 28.09
N HIS A 338 38.02 39.78 27.02
CA HIS A 338 36.59 39.48 26.97
C HIS A 338 36.30 38.18 27.72
N SER A 339 35.39 38.22 28.68
CA SER A 339 34.87 37.03 29.34
C SER A 339 33.73 36.48 28.48
N GLU A 340 34.01 35.44 27.71
CA GLU A 340 33.07 34.85 26.76
C GLU A 340 31.92 34.15 27.49
N GLY A 341 30.68 34.50 27.13
CA GLY A 341 29.49 33.77 27.55
C GLY A 341 29.20 32.57 26.66
N THR A 342 28.23 31.75 27.07
CA THR A 342 27.78 30.63 26.25
C THR A 342 27.30 31.14 24.88
N PRO A 343 27.79 30.56 23.78
CA PRO A 343 27.34 30.93 22.45
C PRO A 343 25.83 30.73 22.26
N THR A 344 25.21 31.59 21.46
CA THR A 344 23.81 31.46 21.05
C THR A 344 23.70 31.25 19.55
N VAL A 345 22.78 30.37 19.14
CA VAL A 345 22.51 30.03 17.74
C VAL A 345 21.12 30.54 17.37
N VAL A 346 21.03 31.31 16.28
CA VAL A 346 19.76 31.81 15.75
C VAL A 346 19.73 31.58 14.24
N GLY A 347 18.66 30.97 13.73
CA GLY A 347 18.47 30.84 12.28
C GLY A 347 18.41 32.21 11.59
N LYS A 348 19.10 32.34 10.45
CA LYS A 348 19.18 33.61 9.71
C LYS A 348 17.81 34.05 9.21
N THR A 349 16.98 33.10 8.79
CA THR A 349 15.57 33.31 8.47
C THR A 349 14.67 32.46 9.38
N ALA A 350 13.35 32.72 9.32
CA ALA A 350 12.37 31.88 10.01
C ALA A 350 12.40 30.43 9.52
N ALA A 351 12.65 30.21 8.22
CA ALA A 351 12.77 28.88 7.63
C ALA A 351 14.04 28.15 8.10
N ASP A 352 15.19 28.84 8.15
CA ASP A 352 16.43 28.26 8.68
C ASP A 352 16.25 27.86 10.16
N LYS A 353 15.58 28.71 10.95
CA LYS A 353 15.33 28.44 12.37
C LYS A 353 14.54 27.15 12.59
N GLU A 354 13.60 26.83 11.72
CA GLU A 354 12.84 25.58 11.81
C GLU A 354 13.71 24.36 11.50
N LEU A 355 14.66 24.51 10.58
CA LEU A 355 15.59 23.47 10.16
C LEU A 355 16.76 23.26 11.12
N ILE A 356 17.12 24.21 11.98
CA ILE A 356 18.30 24.06 12.85
C ILE A 356 18.01 23.15 14.06
N GLN A 357 18.93 22.23 14.32
CA GLN A 357 19.03 21.43 15.53
C GLN A 357 20.39 21.71 16.20
N VAL A 358 20.35 22.13 17.46
CA VAL A 358 21.54 22.37 18.28
C VAL A 358 21.77 21.16 19.19
N ILE A 359 22.98 20.63 19.17
CA ILE A 359 23.40 19.48 19.96
C ILE A 359 24.21 19.98 21.16
N TYR A 360 23.87 19.50 22.36
CA TYR A 360 24.47 19.93 23.62
C TYR A 360 25.20 18.77 24.32
N ASP A 361 26.28 19.06 25.03
CA ASP A 361 26.91 18.13 25.97
C ASP A 361 26.11 18.01 27.28
N THR A 362 26.53 17.10 28.17
CA THR A 362 25.92 16.90 29.49
C THR A 362 26.01 18.10 30.43
N LYS A 363 26.81 19.12 30.07
CA LYS A 363 27.01 20.36 30.82
C LYS A 363 26.26 21.54 30.20
N GLY A 364 25.54 21.33 29.10
CA GLY A 364 24.76 22.36 28.40
C GLY A 364 25.55 23.20 27.40
N ASN A 365 26.79 22.82 27.06
CA ASN A 365 27.57 23.51 26.02
C ASN A 365 27.19 22.97 24.63
N ILE A 366 27.15 23.85 23.64
CA ILE A 366 26.89 23.45 22.26
C ILE A 366 28.09 22.66 21.72
N THR A 367 27.86 21.42 21.29
CA THR A 367 28.87 20.56 20.66
C THR A 367 28.79 20.56 19.15
N ASP A 368 27.59 20.74 18.60
CA ASP A 368 27.36 20.72 17.16
C ASP A 368 26.04 21.43 16.78
N VAL A 369 25.92 21.83 15.51
CA VAL A 369 24.72 22.45 14.95
C VAL A 369 24.46 21.85 13.57
N VAL A 370 23.39 21.06 13.46
CA VAL A 370 23.03 20.31 12.26
C VAL A 370 21.66 20.74 11.74
N SER A 371 21.41 20.50 10.45
CA SER A 371 20.07 20.65 9.89
C SER A 371 19.23 19.41 10.20
N LYS A 372 17.96 19.60 10.57
CA LYS A 372 16.93 18.56 10.71
C LYS A 372 16.55 17.95 9.37
N SER A 373 16.88 18.61 8.27
CA SER A 373 16.70 18.04 6.94
C SER A 373 17.87 17.12 6.59
N CYS A 374 17.54 16.01 5.94
CA CYS A 374 18.50 15.08 5.37
C CYS A 374 19.32 15.68 4.21
N TYR A 375 18.82 16.70 3.52
CA TYR A 375 19.49 17.22 2.31
C TYR A 375 19.56 18.74 2.22
N LYS A 376 18.70 19.47 2.94
CA LYS A 376 18.76 20.94 2.99
C LYS A 376 19.70 21.37 4.10
N SER A 377 20.68 22.18 3.76
CA SER A 377 21.43 22.94 4.74
C SER A 377 20.57 24.10 5.29
N ALA A 378 20.95 24.61 6.45
CA ALA A 378 20.31 25.78 7.05
C ALA A 378 21.36 26.79 7.49
N THR A 379 21.13 28.07 7.25
CA THR A 379 22.06 29.12 7.65
C THR A 379 21.72 29.69 9.02
N TYR A 380 22.72 29.84 9.88
CA TYR A 380 22.54 30.34 11.23
C TYR A 380 23.60 31.36 11.60
N VAL A 381 23.25 32.24 12.54
CA VAL A 381 24.15 33.20 13.14
C VAL A 381 24.61 32.65 14.48
N TRP A 382 25.93 32.50 14.62
CA TRP A 382 26.61 32.13 15.85
C TRP A 382 27.06 33.41 16.57
N THR A 383 26.52 33.65 17.75
CA THR A 383 26.79 34.88 18.53
C THR A 383 27.44 34.53 19.86
N VAL A 384 28.58 35.15 20.17
CA VAL A 384 29.21 35.10 21.50
C VAL A 384 29.15 36.48 22.12
N LYS A 385 28.66 36.56 23.36
CA LYS A 385 28.56 37.81 24.12
C LYS A 385 29.60 37.87 25.23
N CYS A 386 30.14 39.05 25.46
CA CYS A 386 30.95 39.36 26.63
C CYS A 386 30.06 39.50 27.87
N LEU A 387 30.47 38.88 28.98
CA LEU A 387 29.75 38.90 30.26
C LEU A 387 30.09 40.12 31.15
N SER A 388 31.01 40.98 30.70
CA SER A 388 31.37 42.24 31.37
C SER A 388 30.22 43.25 31.31
N ASP A 389 30.06 44.03 32.38
CA ASP A 389 28.99 45.03 32.51
C ASP A 389 29.18 46.22 31.58
N THR A 390 30.42 46.53 31.20
CA THR A 390 30.78 47.73 30.44
C THR A 390 31.44 47.40 29.10
N CYS A 391 31.03 46.31 28.45
CA CYS A 391 31.56 45.96 27.13
C CYS A 391 31.24 47.07 26.11
N SER A 392 32.25 47.54 25.38
CA SER A 392 32.10 48.59 24.36
C SER A 392 31.48 48.08 23.05
N TYR A 393 31.40 46.77 22.86
CA TYR A 393 30.78 46.18 21.68
C TYR A 393 29.25 46.31 21.74
N LYS A 394 28.64 46.55 20.58
CA LYS A 394 27.18 46.69 20.46
C LYS A 394 26.48 45.44 21.00
N ASN A 395 25.56 45.61 21.94
CA ASN A 395 24.85 44.52 22.63
C ASN A 395 25.77 43.48 23.30
N ASN A 396 27.00 43.88 23.64
CA ASN A 396 28.07 43.04 24.18
C ASN A 396 28.52 41.90 23.25
N ILE A 397 28.18 41.93 21.96
CA ILE A 397 28.52 40.87 21.00
C ILE A 397 29.97 41.02 20.54
N ILE A 398 30.81 40.05 20.89
CA ILE A 398 32.25 40.05 20.56
C ILE A 398 32.57 39.16 19.35
N LEU A 399 31.67 38.24 19.02
CA LEU A 399 31.74 37.41 17.83
C LEU A 399 30.32 37.25 17.27
N GLU A 400 30.17 37.50 15.97
CA GLU A 400 28.96 37.23 15.21
C GLU A 400 29.38 36.69 13.85
N GLU A 401 29.10 35.41 13.60
CA GLU A 401 29.49 34.73 12.38
C GLU A 401 28.29 34.01 11.77
N GLU A 402 28.15 34.10 10.45
CA GLU A 402 27.24 33.26 9.70
C GLU A 402 27.89 31.91 9.45
N ARG A 403 27.16 30.84 9.76
CA ARG A 403 27.60 29.46 9.60
C ARG A 403 26.48 28.65 8.95
N THR A 404 26.88 27.50 8.40
CA THR A 404 25.96 26.57 7.76
C THR A 404 25.82 25.32 8.63
N ALA A 405 24.59 24.95 8.92
CA ALA A 405 24.25 23.66 9.52
C ALA A 405 24.14 22.65 8.39
N GLU A 406 25.07 21.70 8.36
CA GLU A 406 25.10 20.66 7.33
C GLU A 406 23.88 19.73 7.44
N PRO A 407 23.40 19.17 6.32
CA PRO A 407 22.30 18.21 6.32
C PRO A 407 22.61 16.97 7.17
N ALA A 408 21.58 16.37 7.78
CA ALA A 408 21.73 15.18 8.61
C ALA A 408 22.20 13.92 7.84
N GLY A 409 22.27 13.97 6.50
CA GLY A 409 22.70 12.86 5.63
C GLY A 409 21.56 12.32 4.76
N THR A 410 21.81 11.32 3.92
CA THR A 410 20.85 10.83 2.90
C THR A 410 19.46 10.50 3.45
N HIS A 411 18.41 10.75 2.66
CA HIS A 411 17.05 10.37 3.01
C HIS A 411 16.90 8.87 3.32
N LYS A 412 16.13 8.58 4.36
CA LYS A 412 15.78 7.22 4.74
C LYS A 412 14.33 6.91 4.38
N ILE A 413 14.15 5.92 3.50
CA ILE A 413 12.84 5.47 3.06
C ILE A 413 12.37 4.34 4.00
N LYS A 414 11.10 4.38 4.38
CA LYS A 414 10.50 3.34 5.19
C LYS A 414 10.46 2.02 4.40
N ALA A 415 11.00 0.94 4.98
CA ALA A 415 11.08 -0.36 4.30
C ALA A 415 9.72 -0.90 3.83
N SER A 416 8.63 -0.59 4.55
CA SER A 416 7.27 -0.97 4.13
C SER A 416 6.80 -0.23 2.88
N ALA A 417 7.17 1.04 2.73
CA ALA A 417 6.85 1.83 1.54
C ALA A 417 7.60 1.26 0.33
N GLU A 418 8.91 1.06 0.49
CA GLU A 418 9.77 0.51 -0.57
C GLU A 418 9.31 -0.88 -1.00
N ALA A 419 8.97 -1.76 -0.05
CA ALA A 419 8.45 -3.10 -0.35
C ALA A 419 7.13 -3.06 -1.14
N ALA A 420 6.20 -2.17 -0.78
CA ALA A 420 4.91 -2.04 -1.46
C ALA A 420 5.07 -1.52 -2.90
N VAL A 421 5.91 -0.49 -3.10
CA VAL A 421 6.19 0.06 -4.43
C VAL A 421 6.92 -0.98 -5.30
N LYS A 422 7.93 -1.66 -4.74
CA LYS A 422 8.66 -2.72 -5.44
C LYS A 422 7.75 -3.87 -5.84
N ALA A 423 6.83 -4.29 -4.96
CA ALA A 423 5.86 -5.33 -5.28
C ALA A 423 4.95 -4.95 -6.45
N LEU A 424 4.52 -3.67 -6.51
CA LEU A 424 3.74 -3.13 -7.61
C LEU A 424 4.53 -3.09 -8.92
N GLN A 425 5.77 -2.59 -8.90
CA GLN A 425 6.67 -2.57 -10.06
C GLN A 425 7.00 -3.97 -10.57
N ASP A 426 7.32 -4.90 -9.67
CA ASP A 426 7.64 -6.29 -10.02
C ASP A 426 6.40 -6.99 -10.62
N ASN A 427 5.19 -6.67 -10.13
CA ASN A 427 3.96 -7.14 -10.75
C ASN A 427 3.80 -6.58 -12.17
N ALA A 428 4.06 -5.28 -12.37
CA ALA A 428 3.98 -4.67 -13.69
C ALA A 428 4.98 -5.30 -14.68
N LYS A 429 6.22 -5.53 -14.25
CA LYS A 429 7.25 -6.20 -15.05
C LYS A 429 6.83 -7.60 -15.49
N ARG A 430 6.21 -8.38 -14.59
CA ARG A 430 5.69 -9.73 -14.92
C ARG A 430 4.49 -9.72 -15.86
N ASN A 431 3.81 -8.58 -16.01
CA ASN A 431 2.56 -8.43 -16.76
C ASN A 431 2.71 -7.41 -17.89
N ALA A 432 3.73 -7.59 -18.74
CA ALA A 432 3.95 -6.80 -19.94
C ALA A 432 3.99 -5.26 -19.71
N GLY A 433 4.48 -4.82 -18.54
CA GLY A 433 4.64 -3.41 -18.21
C GLY A 433 3.48 -2.78 -17.44
N TYR A 434 2.46 -3.55 -17.03
CA TYR A 434 1.28 -3.03 -16.33
C TYR A 434 0.94 -3.82 -15.07
N ALA A 435 0.71 -3.14 -13.95
CA ALA A 435 0.29 -3.81 -12.72
C ALA A 435 -1.19 -4.24 -12.80
N THR A 436 -1.48 -5.43 -12.27
CA THR A 436 -2.85 -5.98 -12.17
C THR A 436 -3.67 -5.26 -11.09
N GLN A 437 -5.00 -5.32 -11.20
CA GLN A 437 -5.93 -4.77 -10.19
C GLN A 437 -5.59 -5.26 -8.78
N LYS A 438 -5.33 -6.56 -8.61
CA LYS A 438 -4.98 -7.15 -7.31
C LYS A 438 -3.71 -6.54 -6.71
N ALA A 439 -2.69 -6.28 -7.54
CA ALA A 439 -1.46 -5.65 -7.07
C ALA A 439 -1.67 -4.17 -6.75
N TYR A 440 -2.51 -3.49 -7.52
CA TYR A 440 -2.88 -2.10 -7.26
C TYR A 440 -3.70 -1.95 -5.98
N ASP A 441 -4.65 -2.84 -5.70
CA ASP A 441 -5.40 -2.86 -4.44
C ASP A 441 -4.48 -3.06 -3.22
N ALA A 442 -3.54 -4.02 -3.30
CA ALA A 442 -2.56 -4.26 -2.24
C ALA A 442 -1.65 -3.03 -2.01
N PHE A 443 -1.27 -2.33 -3.09
CA PHE A 443 -0.55 -1.08 -3.00
C PHE A 443 -1.39 0.02 -2.32
N LEU A 444 -2.65 0.21 -2.72
CA LEU A 444 -3.54 1.22 -2.13
C LEU A 444 -3.76 0.98 -0.63
N GLU A 445 -3.86 -0.27 -0.19
CA GLU A 445 -3.95 -0.62 1.22
C GLU A 445 -2.70 -0.20 2.00
N ALA A 446 -1.51 -0.49 1.45
CA ALA A 446 -0.24 -0.07 2.05
C ALA A 446 -0.04 1.45 2.02
N ALA A 447 -0.46 2.12 0.94
CA ALA A 447 -0.29 3.56 0.74
C ALA A 447 -1.22 4.39 1.64
N ASN A 448 -2.43 3.90 1.90
CA ASN A 448 -3.42 4.55 2.76
C ASN A 448 -3.26 4.22 4.25
N ALA A 449 -2.31 3.35 4.61
CA ALA A 449 -1.99 3.09 6.01
C ALA A 449 -1.44 4.35 6.70
N THR A 450 -1.81 4.58 7.97
CA THR A 450 -1.31 5.72 8.74
C THR A 450 0.21 5.65 8.85
N GLY A 451 0.89 6.73 8.44
CA GLY A 451 2.36 6.77 8.42
C GLY A 451 2.97 5.82 7.39
N SER A 452 2.33 5.63 6.23
CA SER A 452 2.80 4.78 5.12
C SER A 452 4.20 5.13 4.63
N GLY A 453 4.67 6.38 4.82
CA GLY A 453 5.98 6.83 4.36
C GLY A 453 6.02 7.12 2.85
N MET A 454 4.85 7.31 2.23
CA MET A 454 4.71 7.62 0.81
C MET A 454 3.40 8.37 0.52
N LYS A 455 3.40 9.15 -0.56
CA LYS A 455 2.23 9.75 -1.18
C LYS A 455 2.09 9.22 -2.60
N TYR A 456 0.88 9.26 -3.14
CA TYR A 456 0.64 8.87 -4.51
C TYR A 456 -0.40 9.76 -5.18
N ASN A 457 -0.26 9.91 -6.49
CA ASN A 457 -1.25 10.49 -7.37
C ASN A 457 -1.62 9.45 -8.43
N ALA A 458 -2.89 9.09 -8.51
CA ALA A 458 -3.37 8.07 -9.44
C ALA A 458 -4.29 8.69 -10.49
N SER A 459 -4.01 8.39 -11.76
CA SER A 459 -4.86 8.72 -12.91
C SER A 459 -5.25 7.41 -13.60
N VAL A 460 -5.99 6.57 -12.88
CA VAL A 460 -6.38 5.22 -13.33
C VAL A 460 -7.85 5.22 -13.70
N VAL A 461 -8.15 4.93 -14.96
CA VAL A 461 -9.50 4.86 -15.49
C VAL A 461 -9.85 3.39 -15.74
N CYS A 462 -11.01 2.94 -15.23
CA CYS A 462 -11.47 1.58 -15.47
C CYS A 462 -11.64 1.34 -16.98
N ASN A 463 -11.37 0.11 -17.46
CA ASN A 463 -11.37 -0.27 -18.88
C ASN A 463 -10.31 0.41 -19.79
N GLU A 464 -9.67 1.50 -19.36
CA GLU A 464 -8.60 2.18 -20.11
C GLU A 464 -7.22 1.95 -19.49
N GLY A 465 -7.16 1.68 -18.19
CA GLY A 465 -5.92 1.60 -17.41
C GLY A 465 -5.48 3.01 -16.98
N GLY A 466 -4.21 3.15 -16.62
CA GLY A 466 -3.66 4.47 -16.31
C GLY A 466 -2.34 4.38 -15.58
N THR A 467 -2.02 5.41 -14.81
CA THR A 467 -0.73 5.49 -14.09
C THR A 467 -0.94 5.87 -12.63
N VAL A 468 -0.03 5.40 -11.79
CA VAL A 468 0.17 5.91 -10.44
C VAL A 468 1.58 6.45 -10.31
N THR A 469 1.69 7.68 -9.84
CA THR A 469 2.96 8.35 -9.52
C THR A 469 3.10 8.37 -8.01
N ILE A 470 4.23 7.88 -7.50
CA ILE A 470 4.47 7.64 -6.08
C ILE A 470 5.67 8.47 -5.65
N THR A 471 5.53 9.20 -4.55
CA THR A 471 6.59 10.02 -3.94
C THR A 471 6.86 9.48 -2.54
N TYR A 472 8.10 9.11 -2.25
CA TYR A 472 8.48 8.68 -0.91
C TYR A 472 8.56 9.84 0.06
N ILE A 473 8.28 9.57 1.34
CA ILE A 473 8.47 10.50 2.44
C ILE A 473 9.57 9.94 3.34
N CYS A 474 10.54 10.78 3.67
CA CYS A 474 11.63 10.41 4.57
C CYS A 474 11.09 10.10 5.98
N GLU A 475 11.51 8.96 6.56
CA GLU A 475 11.10 8.56 7.91
C GLU A 475 11.70 9.46 9.01
N GLU A 476 12.86 10.07 8.74
CA GLU A 476 13.59 10.86 9.73
C GLU A 476 13.22 12.35 9.69
N CYS A 477 13.19 12.97 8.49
CA CYS A 477 12.89 14.40 8.36
C CYS A 477 11.45 14.71 7.92
N GLY A 478 10.65 13.71 7.50
CA GLY A 478 9.26 13.90 7.08
C GLY A 478 9.07 14.61 5.74
N GLU A 479 10.16 14.92 5.03
CA GLU A 479 10.10 15.61 3.73
C GLU A 479 9.85 14.65 2.56
N GLU A 480 9.22 15.17 1.50
CA GLU A 480 9.00 14.46 0.24
C GLU A 480 10.30 14.35 -0.57
N ILE A 481 10.58 13.16 -1.08
CA ILE A 481 11.79 12.84 -1.84
C ILE A 481 11.44 12.97 -3.34
N ALA A 482 11.58 14.18 -3.89
CA ALA A 482 11.17 14.51 -5.26
C ALA A 482 11.93 13.72 -6.35
N ASP A 483 13.24 13.51 -6.15
CA ASP A 483 14.09 12.75 -7.07
C ASP A 483 13.83 11.22 -7.02
N GLY A 484 13.02 10.76 -6.06
CA GLY A 484 12.63 9.36 -5.87
C GLY A 484 11.24 9.02 -6.41
N THR A 485 10.68 9.83 -7.30
CA THR A 485 9.34 9.60 -7.84
C THR A 485 9.29 8.34 -8.72
N VAL A 486 8.36 7.44 -8.40
CA VAL A 486 8.16 6.17 -9.10
C VAL A 486 6.83 6.20 -9.82
N THR A 487 6.85 6.05 -11.14
CA THR A 487 5.63 5.91 -11.95
C THR A 487 5.42 4.45 -12.33
N VAL A 488 4.22 3.93 -12.11
CA VAL A 488 3.84 2.57 -12.51
C VAL A 488 2.56 2.62 -13.34
N ASN A 489 2.57 1.94 -14.50
CA ASN A 489 1.38 1.77 -15.31
C ASN A 489 0.48 0.71 -14.68
N ILE A 490 -0.81 1.00 -14.61
CA ILE A 490 -1.83 0.07 -14.12
C ILE A 490 -2.64 -0.41 -15.32
N GLY A 491 -2.82 -1.73 -15.40
CA GLY A 491 -3.55 -2.36 -16.49
C GLY A 491 -5.04 -2.05 -16.44
N LYS A 492 -5.75 -2.39 -17.52
CA LYS A 492 -7.21 -2.28 -17.61
C LYS A 492 -7.87 -3.25 -16.64
N PHE A 493 -8.92 -2.81 -15.96
CA PHE A 493 -9.75 -3.65 -15.10
C PHE A 493 -11.20 -3.14 -15.09
N ASP A 494 -12.11 -4.05 -14.75
CA ASP A 494 -13.55 -3.80 -14.67
C ASP A 494 -13.88 -2.86 -13.51
N HIS A 495 -15.03 -2.19 -13.61
CA HIS A 495 -15.53 -1.35 -12.52
C HIS A 495 -15.77 -2.16 -11.24
N SER A 496 -15.32 -1.63 -10.11
CA SER A 496 -15.59 -2.18 -8.78
C SER A 496 -16.35 -1.16 -7.95
N ALA A 497 -17.47 -1.57 -7.37
CA ALA A 497 -18.29 -0.69 -6.55
C ALA A 497 -17.56 -0.25 -5.26
N GLU A 498 -17.74 1.01 -4.87
CA GLU A 498 -17.41 1.47 -3.53
C GLU A 498 -18.26 0.74 -2.47
N ALA A 499 -17.69 0.57 -1.28
CA ALA A 499 -18.36 -0.14 -0.18
C ALA A 499 -19.62 0.58 0.35
N LYS A 500 -19.77 1.88 0.10
CA LYS A 500 -20.93 2.68 0.51
C LYS A 500 -21.39 3.56 -0.64
N ALA A 501 -22.69 3.56 -0.93
CA ALA A 501 -23.28 4.49 -1.88
C ALA A 501 -23.31 5.92 -1.30
N ARG A 502 -23.08 6.91 -2.16
CA ARG A 502 -23.11 8.34 -1.85
C ARG A 502 -24.55 8.86 -1.91
N GLN A 503 -24.87 9.86 -1.10
CA GLN A 503 -26.15 10.58 -1.19
C GLN A 503 -25.97 11.82 -2.06
N GLU A 504 -26.65 11.86 -3.20
CA GLU A 504 -26.61 12.97 -4.14
C GLU A 504 -28.02 13.52 -4.37
N ASN A 505 -28.13 14.72 -4.95
CA ASN A 505 -29.41 15.35 -5.32
C ASN A 505 -30.45 15.38 -4.19
N ARG A 506 -30.00 15.64 -2.95
CA ARG A 506 -30.88 15.66 -1.77
C ARG A 506 -31.86 16.83 -1.83
N VAL A 507 -33.13 16.50 -1.66
CA VAL A 507 -34.26 17.39 -1.45
C VAL A 507 -34.80 17.10 -0.05
N GLU A 508 -34.79 18.12 0.80
CA GLU A 508 -35.28 18.00 2.17
C GLU A 508 -36.78 17.68 2.21
N ALA A 509 -37.17 16.84 3.17
CA ALA A 509 -38.58 16.65 3.47
C ALA A 509 -39.14 17.88 4.20
N THR A 510 -40.39 18.24 3.91
CA THR A 510 -41.12 19.29 4.63
C THR A 510 -42.31 18.68 5.38
N CYS A 511 -43.08 19.49 6.11
CA CYS A 511 -44.31 19.04 6.75
C CYS A 511 -45.46 18.77 5.76
N THR A 512 -45.33 19.22 4.51
CA THR A 512 -46.37 19.07 3.47
C THR A 512 -45.92 18.20 2.29
N THR A 513 -44.61 18.03 2.08
CA THR A 513 -44.03 17.28 0.96
C THR A 513 -42.94 16.31 1.43
N ASN A 514 -42.90 15.12 0.81
CA ASN A 514 -41.80 14.17 1.02
C ASN A 514 -40.49 14.75 0.47
N GLY A 515 -39.38 14.42 1.10
CA GLY A 515 -38.04 14.67 0.58
C GLY A 515 -37.56 13.51 -0.27
N SER A 516 -36.39 13.65 -0.90
CA SER A 516 -35.74 12.53 -1.59
C SER A 516 -34.25 12.74 -1.72
N TYR A 517 -33.48 11.69 -1.91
CA TYR A 517 -32.10 11.77 -2.40
C TYR A 517 -31.83 10.61 -3.35
N ASP A 518 -30.80 10.74 -4.18
CA ASP A 518 -30.30 9.65 -5.00
C ASP A 518 -29.16 8.95 -4.25
N SER A 519 -29.32 7.66 -4.00
CA SER A 519 -28.27 6.76 -3.51
C SER A 519 -27.46 6.30 -4.73
N VAL A 520 -26.28 6.86 -4.92
CA VAL A 520 -25.42 6.63 -6.09
C VAL A 520 -24.21 5.79 -5.69
N THR A 521 -24.08 4.62 -6.29
CA THR A 521 -22.89 3.76 -6.13
C THR A 521 -21.89 4.14 -7.21
N HIS A 522 -20.71 4.62 -6.80
CA HIS A 522 -19.60 4.94 -7.71
C HIS A 522 -18.59 3.80 -7.78
N CYS A 523 -17.79 3.81 -8.84
CA CYS A 523 -16.62 2.97 -8.97
C CYS A 523 -15.50 3.44 -8.03
N LYS A 524 -14.92 2.53 -7.25
CA LYS A 524 -13.81 2.74 -6.31
C LYS A 524 -12.58 3.41 -6.93
N TYR A 525 -12.38 3.28 -8.24
CA TYR A 525 -11.13 3.70 -8.88
C TYR A 525 -11.26 4.90 -9.82
N CYS A 526 -12.39 5.05 -10.50
CA CYS A 526 -12.56 6.06 -11.56
C CYS A 526 -13.80 6.94 -11.39
N ASP A 527 -14.48 6.83 -10.24
CA ASP A 527 -15.66 7.62 -9.87
C ASP A 527 -16.87 7.51 -10.81
N ALA A 528 -16.84 6.59 -11.77
CA ALA A 528 -17.95 6.34 -12.67
C ALA A 528 -19.18 5.85 -11.90
N VAL A 529 -20.35 6.39 -12.21
CA VAL A 529 -21.63 5.96 -11.63
C VAL A 529 -21.95 4.54 -12.10
N MET A 530 -22.04 3.61 -11.15
CA MET A 530 -22.34 2.19 -11.42
C MET A 530 -23.82 1.86 -11.21
N ALA A 531 -24.46 2.49 -10.22
CA ALA A 531 -25.88 2.30 -9.95
C ALA A 531 -26.46 3.52 -9.26
N THR A 532 -27.69 3.90 -9.60
CA THR A 532 -28.43 4.99 -8.94
C THR A 532 -29.78 4.50 -8.48
N ARG A 533 -30.12 4.77 -7.22
CA ARG A 533 -31.43 4.46 -6.64
C ARG A 533 -32.01 5.68 -5.94
N LYS A 534 -33.22 6.09 -6.34
CA LYS A 534 -33.94 7.17 -5.66
C LYS A 534 -34.50 6.70 -4.31
N VAL A 535 -34.21 7.42 -3.24
CA VAL A 535 -34.70 7.18 -1.88
C VAL A 535 -35.65 8.30 -1.49
N THR A 536 -36.86 7.96 -1.08
CA THR A 536 -37.86 8.92 -0.59
C THR A 536 -37.73 9.08 0.92
N LEU A 537 -37.60 10.32 1.37
CA LEU A 537 -37.67 10.69 2.77
C LEU A 537 -39.13 10.99 3.12
N ALA A 538 -39.65 10.36 4.17
CA ALA A 538 -40.99 10.67 4.66
C ALA A 538 -41.09 12.14 5.05
N LYS A 539 -42.25 12.76 4.80
CA LYS A 539 -42.58 14.10 5.28
C LYS A 539 -42.31 14.23 6.79
N LEU A 540 -41.83 15.40 7.21
CA LEU A 540 -41.54 15.67 8.62
C LEU A 540 -42.85 15.71 9.43
N GLY A 541 -42.86 15.10 10.62
CA GLY A 541 -43.93 15.27 11.60
C GLY A 541 -44.02 16.72 12.11
N HIS A 542 -45.19 17.13 12.60
CA HIS A 542 -45.33 18.43 13.27
C HIS A 542 -44.57 18.41 14.62
N THR A 543 -43.96 19.54 15.00
CA THR A 543 -42.86 19.64 16.00
C THR A 543 -43.21 19.43 17.48
N THR A 544 -44.31 18.75 17.82
CA THR A 544 -44.73 18.58 19.23
C THR A 544 -44.75 17.14 19.73
N GLU A 545 -44.18 16.20 19.00
CA GLU A 545 -43.91 14.85 19.52
C GLU A 545 -42.60 14.87 20.34
N LYS A 546 -42.72 15.02 21.66
CA LYS A 546 -41.61 14.73 22.60
C LYS A 546 -41.73 13.27 23.05
N ASP A 547 -40.62 12.54 22.97
CA ASP A 547 -40.44 11.21 23.55
C ASP A 547 -40.78 11.22 25.05
N GLY A 548 -41.72 10.37 25.45
CA GLY A 548 -42.24 10.26 26.81
C GLY A 548 -42.03 8.86 27.42
N ASP A 549 -41.60 8.86 28.67
CA ASP A 549 -41.11 7.74 29.48
C ASP A 549 -42.20 6.72 29.95
N LYS A 550 -41.75 5.54 30.38
CA LYS A 550 -42.45 4.24 30.45
C LYS A 550 -43.28 3.97 31.73
N ASN A 551 -44.42 3.23 31.60
CA ASN A 551 -45.06 2.27 32.57
C ASN A 551 -46.61 2.22 32.82
N ALA A 552 -47.49 2.00 31.81
CA ALA A 552 -48.98 1.95 31.91
C ALA A 552 -49.70 0.62 32.21
N GLN A 553 -50.87 0.67 32.91
CA GLN A 553 -51.92 -0.38 32.89
C GLN A 553 -53.33 0.22 32.63
N ILE A 554 -54.01 -0.16 31.54
CA ILE A 554 -55.46 0.02 31.33
C ILE A 554 -56.00 -1.29 30.72
N ARG A 555 -57.19 -1.74 31.14
CA ARG A 555 -57.77 -3.01 30.69
C ARG A 555 -58.95 -2.81 29.72
N PHE A 556 -58.97 -3.60 28.65
CA PHE A 556 -60.10 -3.67 27.70
C PHE A 556 -61.04 -4.82 28.09
N GLU A 557 -62.28 -4.48 28.41
CA GLU A 557 -63.35 -5.45 28.64
C GLU A 557 -64.28 -5.46 27.41
N GLY A 558 -63.92 -6.26 26.40
CA GLY A 558 -64.64 -6.28 25.11
C GLY A 558 -64.32 -5.05 24.25
N SER A 559 -65.35 -4.37 23.74
CA SER A 559 -65.23 -3.14 22.92
C SER A 559 -65.19 -1.85 23.76
N VAL A 560 -64.82 -1.97 25.04
CA VAL A 560 -65.00 -0.91 26.06
C VAL A 560 -63.69 -0.76 26.84
N VAL A 561 -63.29 0.50 27.09
CA VAL A 561 -62.09 0.84 27.89
C VAL A 561 -62.52 1.12 29.32
N VAL A 562 -61.85 0.49 30.30
CA VAL A 562 -62.18 0.61 31.74
C VAL A 562 -60.94 1.02 32.53
N GLY A 563 -61.07 2.07 33.34
CA GLY A 563 -60.00 2.57 34.23
C GLY A 563 -60.57 3.31 35.44
N ASP A 564 -60.14 2.92 36.64
CA ASP A 564 -60.49 3.46 37.97
C ASP A 564 -61.95 3.96 38.10
N GLY A 565 -62.89 3.03 37.89
CA GLY A 565 -64.33 3.25 38.10
C GLY A 565 -65.08 3.94 36.96
N THR A 566 -64.40 4.34 35.88
CA THR A 566 -65.05 4.99 34.72
C THR A 566 -64.96 4.11 33.47
N THR A 567 -66.03 4.10 32.66
CA THR A 567 -66.19 3.26 31.48
C THR A 567 -66.39 4.12 30.23
N TRP A 568 -65.51 4.00 29.23
CA TRP A 568 -65.57 4.75 27.98
C TRP A 568 -66.01 3.85 26.82
N ARG A 569 -66.99 4.33 26.03
CA ARG A 569 -67.58 3.61 24.91
C ARG A 569 -67.43 4.44 23.62
N VAL A 570 -67.55 3.79 22.48
CA VAL A 570 -67.72 4.50 21.20
C VAL A 570 -68.91 5.45 21.31
N GLY A 571 -68.70 6.73 20.96
CA GLY A 571 -69.62 7.85 21.11
C GLY A 571 -69.42 8.71 22.36
N SER A 572 -68.56 8.31 23.32
CA SER A 572 -68.26 9.13 24.51
C SER A 572 -67.51 10.41 24.13
N LYS A 573 -67.92 11.56 24.70
CA LYS A 573 -67.22 12.85 24.56
C LYS A 573 -66.03 12.93 25.52
N VAL A 574 -64.92 13.49 25.03
CA VAL A 574 -63.69 13.71 25.77
C VAL A 574 -63.40 15.22 25.74
N GLY A 575 -62.99 15.80 26.87
CA GLY A 575 -62.60 17.21 26.92
C GLY A 575 -61.42 17.49 25.98
N ALA A 576 -61.28 18.73 25.51
CA ALA A 576 -60.24 19.13 24.56
C ALA A 576 -58.79 19.01 25.08
N ASN A 577 -58.63 18.84 26.40
CA ASN A 577 -57.39 18.48 27.11
C ASN A 577 -57.68 17.29 28.09
N GLY A 578 -58.57 16.39 27.67
CA GLY A 578 -59.10 15.31 28.50
C GLY A 578 -58.26 14.05 28.41
N PHE A 579 -58.40 13.17 29.40
CA PHE A 579 -57.75 11.86 29.44
C PHE A 579 -58.75 10.75 29.11
N VAL A 580 -58.36 9.84 28.22
CA VAL A 580 -59.11 8.61 27.91
C VAL A 580 -58.37 7.43 28.53
N GLY A 581 -58.98 6.84 29.56
CA GLY A 581 -58.41 5.77 30.37
C GLY A 581 -57.46 6.29 31.45
N GLY A 582 -57.92 6.34 32.71
CA GLY A 582 -57.14 6.74 33.89
C GLY A 582 -57.09 8.25 34.16
N GLY A 583 -57.58 8.67 35.34
CA GLY A 583 -57.59 10.06 35.82
C GLY A 583 -56.59 10.33 36.96
N ALA A 584 -56.19 11.58 37.14
CA ALA A 584 -55.04 12.05 37.91
C ALA A 584 -55.09 11.82 39.45
N MET A 585 -53.99 11.30 40.02
CA MET A 585 -53.17 11.93 41.09
C MET A 585 -52.17 10.93 41.72
N ASN A 586 -50.96 10.83 41.16
CA ASN A 586 -49.66 10.81 41.85
C ASN A 586 -48.58 10.42 40.83
N VAL A 587 -47.43 11.09 40.89
CA VAL A 587 -46.39 11.25 39.85
C VAL A 587 -45.70 9.94 39.40
N LEU A 588 -46.19 8.74 39.73
CA LEU A 588 -45.50 7.48 39.45
C LEU A 588 -46.36 6.28 38.99
N THR A 589 -47.69 6.34 38.82
CA THR A 589 -48.47 5.10 38.51
C THR A 589 -49.79 5.25 37.72
N SER A 590 -49.89 6.07 36.66
CA SER A 590 -51.14 6.11 35.86
C SER A 590 -50.93 6.62 34.43
N TYR A 591 -51.53 5.93 33.46
CA TYR A 591 -51.34 6.19 32.02
C TYR A 591 -52.66 6.08 31.29
N GLY A 592 -52.85 6.99 30.35
CA GLY A 592 -54.02 7.14 29.49
C GLY A 592 -53.62 7.76 28.17
N VAL A 593 -54.55 7.81 27.21
CA VAL A 593 -54.38 8.67 26.03
C VAL A 593 -54.76 10.09 26.45
N GLN A 594 -53.76 10.94 26.66
CA GLN A 594 -53.98 12.38 26.82
C GLN A 594 -54.30 12.96 25.44
N VAL A 595 -55.43 13.67 25.34
CA VAL A 595 -55.85 14.31 24.11
C VAL A 595 -55.71 15.81 24.25
N ASP A 596 -54.67 16.38 23.65
CA ASP A 596 -54.46 17.83 23.59
C ASP A 596 -54.84 18.32 22.20
N ALA A 597 -55.91 19.12 22.11
CA ALA A 597 -56.32 19.70 20.84
C ALA A 597 -55.66 21.06 20.61
N VAL A 598 -54.60 21.05 19.82
CA VAL A 598 -53.85 22.26 19.47
C VAL A 598 -54.39 22.85 18.18
N THR A 599 -54.89 24.07 18.25
CA THR A 599 -55.62 24.71 17.15
C THR A 599 -54.75 25.54 16.21
N ALA A 600 -53.43 25.62 16.40
CA ALA A 600 -52.52 26.38 15.53
C ALA A 600 -51.11 25.74 15.46
N CYS A 601 -50.57 25.59 14.24
CA CYS A 601 -49.19 25.15 14.00
C CYS A 601 -48.25 26.37 13.93
N GLU A 602 -47.28 26.47 14.83
CA GLU A 602 -46.34 27.61 14.90
C GLU A 602 -45.37 27.71 13.70
N ARG A 603 -45.22 26.64 12.89
CA ARG A 603 -44.32 26.62 11.72
C ARG A 603 -44.96 27.03 10.39
N CYS A 604 -46.23 26.71 10.16
CA CYS A 604 -46.90 27.01 8.89
C CYS A 604 -48.06 28.01 9.01
N GLY A 605 -48.51 28.35 10.23
CA GLY A 605 -49.47 29.43 10.48
C GLY A 605 -50.90 29.18 10.01
N GLU A 606 -51.22 28.07 9.35
CA GLU A 606 -52.59 27.76 8.95
C GLU A 606 -53.37 27.04 10.06
N ALA A 607 -54.12 27.81 10.84
CA ALA A 607 -55.54 27.61 11.17
C ALA A 607 -55.92 28.47 12.38
N THR A 608 -56.82 29.44 12.22
CA THR A 608 -57.51 30.10 13.33
C THR A 608 -58.84 29.39 13.56
N VAL A 609 -58.86 28.49 14.54
CA VAL A 609 -60.09 27.81 15.00
C VAL A 609 -60.86 28.72 15.95
N VAL A 610 -62.20 28.74 15.85
CA VAL A 610 -63.05 29.47 16.80
C VAL A 610 -63.80 28.48 17.69
N GLY A 611 -63.45 28.51 18.99
CA GLY A 611 -64.05 27.68 20.03
C GLY A 611 -63.24 26.43 20.37
N THR A 612 -63.60 25.79 21.49
CA THR A 612 -62.96 24.56 21.97
C THR A 612 -63.41 23.38 21.10
N PRO A 613 -62.50 22.60 20.48
CA PRO A 613 -62.86 21.46 19.64
C PRO A 613 -63.59 20.38 20.44
N GLU A 614 -64.62 19.77 19.84
CA GLU A 614 -65.35 18.65 20.43
C GLU A 614 -64.71 17.33 19.99
N ILE A 615 -64.30 16.51 20.95
CA ILE A 615 -63.63 15.23 20.69
C ILE A 615 -64.53 14.08 21.14
N THR A 616 -64.69 13.09 20.27
CA THR A 616 -65.49 11.89 20.55
C THR A 616 -64.70 10.63 20.23
N ILE A 617 -64.94 9.56 20.99
CA ILE A 617 -64.37 8.24 20.68
C ILE A 617 -65.16 7.64 19.51
N ALA A 618 -64.54 7.53 18.35
CA ALA A 618 -65.17 7.08 17.12
C ALA A 618 -65.08 5.56 16.93
N ALA A 619 -63.98 4.93 17.36
CA ALA A 619 -63.83 3.48 17.33
C ALA A 619 -62.89 3.01 18.45
N LEU A 620 -63.10 1.78 18.90
CA LEU A 620 -62.24 1.07 19.83
C LEU A 620 -61.97 -0.31 19.26
N GLN A 621 -60.70 -0.63 19.02
CA GLN A 621 -60.26 -1.93 18.57
C GLN A 621 -59.40 -2.58 19.65
N LYS A 622 -59.75 -3.79 20.04
CA LYS A 622 -58.94 -4.57 20.99
C LYS A 622 -57.70 -5.11 20.29
N GLU A 623 -56.59 -5.17 21.02
CA GLU A 623 -55.34 -5.78 20.56
C GLU A 623 -55.50 -7.28 20.24
N THR A 624 -54.62 -7.76 19.36
CA THR A 624 -54.44 -9.18 19.06
C THR A 624 -52.99 -9.57 19.37
N LYS A 625 -52.64 -10.87 19.25
CA LYS A 625 -51.25 -11.32 19.42
C LYS A 625 -50.26 -10.68 18.44
N GLU A 626 -50.73 -10.16 17.31
CA GLU A 626 -49.87 -9.70 16.20
C GLU A 626 -50.03 -8.19 15.93
N THR A 627 -51.04 -7.55 16.52
CA THR A 627 -51.35 -6.13 16.26
C THR A 627 -51.85 -5.41 17.51
N ALA A 628 -51.38 -4.18 17.69
CA ALA A 628 -51.83 -3.27 18.74
C ALA A 628 -53.37 -3.12 18.72
N GLY A 629 -53.95 -2.92 19.90
CA GLY A 629 -55.28 -2.32 19.97
C GLY A 629 -55.22 -0.89 19.47
N SER A 630 -56.36 -0.26 19.24
CA SER A 630 -56.39 1.13 18.82
C SER A 630 -57.61 1.87 19.36
N ILE A 631 -57.42 3.15 19.62
CA ILE A 631 -58.48 4.09 19.98
C ILE A 631 -58.53 5.13 18.86
N THR A 632 -59.66 5.22 18.18
CA THR A 632 -59.90 6.25 17.17
C THR A 632 -60.73 7.37 17.76
N LEU A 633 -60.24 8.59 17.63
CA LEU A 633 -60.88 9.80 18.10
C LEU A 633 -61.25 10.69 16.92
N ASN A 634 -62.47 11.23 16.94
CA ASN A 634 -62.91 12.26 16.01
C ASN A 634 -62.89 13.60 16.73
N ALA A 635 -62.06 14.53 16.27
CA ALA A 635 -62.08 15.91 16.70
C ALA A 635 -62.87 16.73 15.68
N SER A 636 -63.82 17.52 16.16
CA SER A 636 -64.64 18.39 15.32
C SER A 636 -64.60 19.83 15.82
N TYR A 637 -64.40 20.77 14.91
CA TYR A 637 -64.40 22.20 15.23
C TYR A 637 -65.01 23.03 14.11
N LYS A 638 -65.40 24.26 14.45
CA LYS A 638 -65.96 25.21 13.49
C LYS A 638 -64.88 26.21 13.06
N THR A 639 -64.82 26.51 11.77
CA THR A 639 -63.98 27.59 11.24
C THR A 639 -64.59 28.96 11.57
N ALA A 640 -63.80 30.04 11.50
CA ALA A 640 -64.18 31.39 11.94
C ALA A 640 -65.48 31.97 11.33
N ASN A 641 -65.99 31.41 10.24
CA ASN A 641 -67.25 31.82 9.61
C ASN A 641 -68.48 30.99 10.06
N GLY A 642 -68.35 30.18 11.13
CA GLY A 642 -69.46 29.55 11.86
C GLY A 642 -70.17 28.37 11.19
N ASN A 643 -69.99 28.14 9.88
CA ASN A 643 -70.86 27.24 9.10
C ASN A 643 -70.24 25.90 8.67
N LYS A 644 -68.92 25.70 8.73
CA LYS A 644 -68.29 24.43 8.34
C LYS A 644 -67.68 23.73 9.55
N VAL A 645 -68.22 22.57 9.88
CA VAL A 645 -67.60 21.62 10.82
C VAL A 645 -66.51 20.89 10.07
N VAL A 646 -65.26 21.09 10.49
CA VAL A 646 -64.12 20.28 10.05
C VAL A 646 -63.96 19.17 11.07
N THR A 647 -64.00 17.94 10.58
CA THR A 647 -63.76 16.75 11.40
C THR A 647 -62.45 16.14 10.96
N ASP A 648 -61.54 15.96 11.91
CA ASP A 648 -60.32 15.18 11.71
C ASP A 648 -60.36 13.92 12.58
N THR A 649 -59.71 12.87 12.11
CA THR A 649 -59.76 11.55 12.73
C THR A 649 -58.34 11.09 13.01
N VAL A 650 -58.05 10.84 14.28
CA VAL A 650 -56.76 10.28 14.71
C VAL A 650 -56.98 8.91 15.32
N THR A 651 -56.18 7.93 14.88
CA THR A 651 -56.17 6.59 15.48
C THR A 651 -54.86 6.38 16.20
N VAL A 652 -54.94 6.19 17.52
CA VAL A 652 -53.77 6.00 18.37
C VAL A 652 -53.68 4.52 18.75
N PRO A 653 -52.53 3.86 18.50
CA PRO A 653 -52.34 2.48 18.94
C PRO A 653 -52.22 2.40 20.46
N TYR A 654 -52.80 1.36 21.06
CA TYR A 654 -52.85 1.14 22.50
C TYR A 654 -52.60 -0.34 22.84
N TYR A 655 -51.97 -0.60 24.00
CA TYR A 655 -51.67 -1.95 24.51
C TYR A 655 -52.13 -2.09 25.95
N SER A 656 -52.77 -3.21 26.28
CA SER A 656 -53.37 -3.41 27.60
C SER A 656 -52.35 -3.60 28.73
N ASP A 657 -51.11 -3.96 28.40
CA ASP A 657 -50.01 -4.06 29.36
C ASP A 657 -48.61 -3.86 28.75
N LEU A 658 -47.61 -3.74 29.65
CA LEU A 658 -46.20 -3.53 29.32
C LEU A 658 -45.54 -4.72 28.63
N GLY A 659 -46.00 -5.96 28.83
CA GLY A 659 -45.46 -7.14 28.16
C GLY A 659 -45.70 -7.07 26.66
N ALA A 660 -46.94 -6.78 26.25
CA ALA A 660 -47.29 -6.58 24.84
C ALA A 660 -46.58 -5.37 24.20
N TYR A 661 -46.20 -4.36 25.00
CA TYR A 661 -45.42 -3.20 24.55
C TYR A 661 -43.93 -3.51 24.35
N PHE A 662 -43.31 -4.29 25.25
CA PHE A 662 -41.88 -4.62 25.24
C PHE A 662 -41.49 -5.74 24.25
N ASP A 663 -42.46 -6.53 23.78
CA ASP A 663 -42.22 -7.49 22.69
C ASP A 663 -42.01 -6.81 21.32
N ARG A 664 -42.02 -5.47 21.25
CA ARG A 664 -41.58 -4.71 20.07
C ARG A 664 -40.08 -4.42 20.17
N ASN A 665 -39.29 -5.20 19.43
CA ASN A 665 -37.93 -4.81 19.05
C ASN A 665 -38.00 -4.09 17.68
N PRO A 666 -37.89 -2.75 17.61
CA PRO A 666 -37.90 -2.04 16.34
C PRO A 666 -36.47 -1.92 15.82
N GLU A 667 -35.97 -3.00 15.21
CA GLU A 667 -34.94 -3.05 14.15
C GLU A 667 -34.37 -4.47 14.08
N GLU A 668 -35.02 -5.32 13.32
CA GLU A 668 -34.41 -6.09 12.24
C GLU A 668 -35.58 -6.71 11.47
N LYS A 669 -35.73 -6.34 10.18
CA LYS A 669 -36.55 -7.18 9.31
C LYS A 669 -35.94 -8.59 9.39
N PRO A 670 -36.75 -9.66 9.49
CA PRO A 670 -36.21 -11.01 9.50
C PRO A 670 -35.22 -11.18 8.35
N ILE A 671 -33.96 -11.48 8.68
CA ILE A 671 -32.88 -11.65 7.70
C ILE A 671 -33.26 -12.89 6.89
N ASN A 672 -33.53 -12.65 5.62
CA ASN A 672 -33.86 -13.66 4.64
C ASN A 672 -32.86 -13.53 3.49
N GLY A 673 -31.98 -14.51 3.33
CA GLY A 673 -30.90 -14.49 2.34
C GLY A 673 -29.50 -14.50 2.95
N LEU A 674 -28.51 -14.17 2.14
CA LEU A 674 -27.11 -14.15 2.56
C LEU A 674 -26.77 -12.88 3.34
N GLN A 675 -26.03 -13.04 4.44
CA GLN A 675 -25.55 -11.96 5.29
C GLN A 675 -24.07 -12.18 5.61
N LEU A 676 -23.28 -11.11 5.57
CA LEU A 676 -21.92 -11.13 6.10
C LEU A 676 -22.01 -10.93 7.61
N ASP A 677 -21.57 -11.94 8.36
CA ASP A 677 -21.54 -11.89 9.82
C ASP A 677 -20.27 -11.18 10.32
N ALA A 678 -20.26 -10.81 11.60
CA ALA A 678 -19.15 -10.09 12.24
C ALA A 678 -17.80 -10.84 12.19
N ASP A 679 -17.82 -12.15 11.97
CA ASP A 679 -16.62 -13.00 11.80
C ASP A 679 -16.09 -13.03 10.36
N GLY A 680 -16.70 -12.27 9.45
CA GLY A 680 -16.30 -12.19 8.05
C GLY A 680 -16.81 -13.35 7.18
N VAL A 681 -17.69 -14.19 7.70
CA VAL A 681 -18.28 -15.33 6.96
C VAL A 681 -19.66 -14.95 6.43
N VAL A 682 -19.92 -15.26 5.16
CA VAL A 682 -21.23 -15.02 4.54
C VAL A 682 -22.14 -16.24 4.74
N ARG A 683 -23.20 -16.09 5.55
CA ARG A 683 -24.14 -17.16 5.94
C ARG A 683 -25.55 -16.90 5.41
N TYR A 684 -26.32 -17.96 5.18
CA TYR A 684 -27.72 -17.89 4.74
C TYR A 684 -28.66 -17.97 5.94
N TYR A 685 -29.56 -16.99 6.04
CA TYR A 685 -30.58 -16.89 7.06
C TYR A 685 -31.96 -16.99 6.44
N LYS A 686 -32.90 -17.58 7.19
CA LYS A 686 -34.33 -17.50 6.92
C LYS A 686 -35.01 -17.11 8.22
N ASP A 687 -35.78 -16.04 8.17
CA ASP A 687 -36.42 -15.45 9.36
C ASP A 687 -35.44 -15.17 10.51
N SER A 688 -34.23 -14.69 10.17
CA SER A 688 -33.10 -14.47 11.09
C SER A 688 -32.53 -15.74 11.74
N GLU A 689 -32.96 -16.94 11.34
CA GLU A 689 -32.36 -18.20 11.77
C GLU A 689 -31.34 -18.72 10.75
N PHE A 690 -30.13 -19.03 11.22
CA PHE A 690 -29.09 -19.62 10.37
C PHE A 690 -29.51 -20.99 9.84
N GLN A 691 -29.57 -21.12 8.51
CA GLN A 691 -29.98 -22.36 7.86
C GLN A 691 -28.75 -23.23 7.55
N ALA A 692 -28.29 -23.97 8.55
CA ALA A 692 -27.07 -24.80 8.47
C ALA A 692 -27.13 -25.91 7.41
N ASP A 693 -28.32 -26.27 6.94
CA ASP A 693 -28.58 -27.29 5.92
C ASP A 693 -28.89 -26.71 4.53
N TYR A 694 -28.96 -25.38 4.41
CA TYR A 694 -29.21 -24.73 3.13
C TYR A 694 -28.05 -25.01 2.15
N ALA A 695 -28.42 -25.51 0.98
CA ALA A 695 -27.56 -25.59 -0.18
C ALA A 695 -28.33 -24.97 -1.35
N GLY A 696 -27.68 -24.12 -2.14
CA GLY A 696 -28.41 -23.33 -3.14
C GLY A 696 -27.56 -22.29 -3.83
N ILE A 697 -28.14 -21.64 -4.83
CA ILE A 697 -27.67 -20.35 -5.32
C ILE A 697 -28.49 -19.28 -4.59
N ALA A 698 -27.81 -18.34 -3.92
CA ALA A 698 -28.45 -17.23 -3.22
C ALA A 698 -27.79 -15.91 -3.60
N GLU A 699 -28.57 -14.84 -3.60
CA GLU A 699 -28.08 -13.50 -3.94
C GLU A 699 -27.43 -12.82 -2.73
N TYR A 700 -26.31 -12.15 -2.97
CA TYR A 700 -25.63 -11.27 -2.04
C TYR A 700 -24.99 -10.10 -2.79
N ASN A 701 -25.30 -8.85 -2.41
CA ASN A 701 -24.77 -7.64 -3.03
C ASN A 701 -24.85 -7.61 -4.57
N GLY A 702 -25.99 -8.04 -5.14
CA GLY A 702 -26.24 -8.07 -6.59
C GLY A 702 -25.51 -9.18 -7.34
N GLY A 703 -24.82 -10.09 -6.64
CA GLY A 703 -24.20 -11.29 -7.20
C GLY A 703 -24.86 -12.57 -6.68
N GLU A 704 -24.86 -13.62 -7.50
CA GLU A 704 -25.35 -14.94 -7.11
C GLU A 704 -24.20 -15.85 -6.66
N PHE A 705 -24.33 -16.46 -5.49
CA PHE A 705 -23.29 -17.29 -4.88
C PHE A 705 -23.82 -18.68 -4.57
N PHE A 706 -22.96 -19.68 -4.80
CA PHE A 706 -23.22 -21.05 -4.35
C PHE A 706 -22.98 -21.17 -2.85
N VAL A 707 -24.02 -21.60 -2.15
CA VAL A 707 -24.08 -21.81 -0.71
C VAL A 707 -24.11 -23.31 -0.44
N ALA A 708 -23.31 -23.75 0.52
CA ALA A 708 -23.30 -25.12 1.02
C ALA A 708 -23.21 -25.11 2.54
N ASN A 709 -24.06 -25.90 3.20
CA ASN A 709 -24.20 -25.95 4.66
C ASN A 709 -24.45 -24.56 5.27
N GLY A 710 -25.30 -23.77 4.62
CA GLY A 710 -25.62 -22.41 5.03
C GLY A 710 -24.52 -21.37 4.79
N VAL A 711 -23.36 -21.72 4.22
CA VAL A 711 -22.22 -20.80 4.02
C VAL A 711 -21.83 -20.68 2.55
N VAL A 712 -21.46 -19.48 2.10
CA VAL A 712 -20.93 -19.26 0.75
C VAL A 712 -19.67 -20.10 0.52
N CYS A 713 -19.68 -20.95 -0.50
CA CYS A 713 -18.58 -21.84 -0.83
C CYS A 713 -17.58 -21.17 -1.78
N SER A 714 -16.70 -20.34 -1.22
CA SER A 714 -15.68 -19.58 -1.96
C SER A 714 -14.65 -20.44 -2.71
N LYS A 715 -14.60 -21.76 -2.46
CA LYS A 715 -13.68 -22.69 -3.13
C LYS A 715 -14.24 -23.26 -4.44
N ALA A 716 -15.53 -23.08 -4.73
CA ALA A 716 -16.15 -23.62 -5.94
C ALA A 716 -15.71 -22.82 -7.17
N ASN A 717 -15.11 -23.51 -8.15
CA ASN A 717 -14.58 -22.92 -9.37
C ASN A 717 -14.89 -23.82 -10.58
N GLY A 718 -14.99 -23.24 -11.77
CA GLY A 718 -15.28 -23.96 -13.01
C GLY A 718 -16.75 -24.37 -13.13
N LEU A 719 -17.02 -25.36 -13.99
CA LEU A 719 -18.37 -25.86 -14.25
C LEU A 719 -18.85 -26.78 -13.10
N ASN A 720 -19.92 -26.40 -12.42
CA ASN A 720 -20.49 -27.11 -11.28
C ASN A 720 -21.99 -27.31 -11.45
N GLU A 721 -22.48 -28.52 -11.18
CA GLU A 721 -23.92 -28.83 -11.25
C GLU A 721 -24.58 -28.57 -9.90
N TYR A 722 -25.69 -27.85 -9.92
CA TYR A 722 -26.60 -27.73 -8.80
C TYR A 722 -28.05 -27.84 -9.27
N ASN A 723 -28.81 -28.74 -8.63
CA ASN A 723 -30.22 -28.99 -8.91
C ASN A 723 -30.54 -29.17 -10.42
N GLY A 724 -29.71 -29.94 -11.13
CA GLY A 724 -29.88 -30.20 -12.57
C GLY A 724 -29.47 -29.05 -13.50
N THR A 725 -28.98 -27.94 -12.97
CA THR A 725 -28.46 -26.80 -13.74
C THR A 725 -26.96 -26.67 -13.52
N TRP A 726 -26.20 -26.49 -14.60
CA TRP A 726 -24.75 -26.31 -14.53
C TRP A 726 -24.38 -24.84 -14.58
N TYR A 727 -23.62 -24.38 -13.58
CA TYR A 727 -23.16 -23.00 -13.43
C TYR A 727 -21.65 -22.93 -13.57
N TYR A 728 -21.15 -21.90 -14.22
CA TYR A 728 -19.73 -21.55 -14.17
C TYR A 728 -19.48 -20.65 -12.97
N LEU A 729 -18.73 -21.18 -12.01
CA LEU A 729 -18.42 -20.51 -10.77
C LEU A 729 -16.97 -20.00 -10.78
N ALA A 730 -16.75 -18.83 -10.20
CA ALA A 730 -15.42 -18.37 -9.81
C ALA A 730 -15.51 -17.87 -8.36
N ASN A 731 -14.68 -18.44 -7.48
CA ASN A 731 -14.72 -18.21 -6.04
C ASN A 731 -16.13 -18.34 -5.43
N GLY A 732 -16.91 -19.32 -5.89
CA GLY A 732 -18.29 -19.54 -5.44
C GLY A 732 -19.33 -18.64 -6.09
N GLN A 733 -18.96 -17.59 -6.84
CA GLN A 733 -19.89 -16.70 -7.51
C GLN A 733 -20.24 -17.19 -8.92
N VAL A 734 -21.52 -17.16 -9.29
CA VAL A 734 -22.02 -17.42 -10.64
C VAL A 734 -21.54 -16.33 -11.59
N GLN A 735 -20.82 -16.72 -12.63
CA GLN A 735 -20.24 -15.80 -13.60
C GLN A 735 -21.24 -15.46 -14.71
N ARG A 736 -22.23 -14.61 -14.40
CA ARG A 736 -23.30 -14.25 -15.34
C ARG A 736 -22.84 -13.55 -16.62
N GLY A 737 -21.62 -13.00 -16.64
CA GLY A 737 -20.99 -12.46 -17.86
C GLY A 737 -20.31 -13.51 -18.75
N PHE A 738 -20.15 -14.75 -18.28
CA PHE A 738 -19.40 -15.77 -19.01
C PHE A 738 -20.23 -16.36 -20.16
N ASN A 739 -19.79 -16.12 -21.40
CA ASN A 739 -20.33 -16.74 -22.60
C ASN A 739 -19.18 -17.45 -23.32
N GLY A 740 -19.19 -18.79 -23.37
CA GLY A 740 -18.09 -19.55 -23.94
C GLY A 740 -17.99 -20.98 -23.45
N LEU A 741 -16.84 -21.61 -23.69
CA LEU A 741 -16.66 -23.03 -23.43
C LEU A 741 -16.03 -23.30 -22.06
N ALA A 742 -16.61 -24.22 -21.30
CA ALA A 742 -16.00 -24.76 -20.08
C ALA A 742 -15.75 -26.26 -20.21
N LEU A 743 -14.57 -26.69 -19.75
CA LEU A 743 -14.19 -28.09 -19.70
C LEU A 743 -14.73 -28.73 -18.42
N TYR A 744 -15.48 -29.82 -18.57
CA TYR A 744 -15.89 -30.68 -17.46
C TYR A 744 -15.76 -32.15 -17.84
N ASP A 745 -15.06 -32.91 -16.98
CA ASP A 745 -14.79 -34.35 -17.17
C ASP A 745 -14.26 -34.75 -18.57
N GLY A 746 -13.42 -33.90 -19.15
CA GLY A 746 -12.82 -34.14 -20.47
C GLY A 746 -13.72 -33.81 -21.66
N ALA A 747 -14.90 -33.22 -21.44
CA ALA A 747 -15.80 -32.73 -22.47
C ALA A 747 -15.98 -31.20 -22.35
N TRP A 748 -16.07 -30.53 -23.49
CA TRP A 748 -16.32 -29.08 -23.54
C TRP A 748 -17.81 -28.81 -23.66
N PHE A 749 -18.28 -27.84 -22.88
CA PHE A 749 -19.66 -27.42 -22.80
C PHE A 749 -19.78 -25.94 -23.08
N TYR A 750 -20.77 -25.55 -23.87
CA TYR A 750 -21.10 -24.18 -24.20
C TYR A 750 -21.98 -23.58 -23.11
N LEU A 751 -21.61 -22.39 -22.65
CA LEU A 751 -22.34 -21.64 -21.67
C LEU A 751 -22.80 -20.30 -22.23
N THR A 752 -24.01 -19.93 -21.83
CA THR A 752 -24.60 -18.62 -22.05
C THR A 752 -24.93 -18.01 -20.69
N ASN A 753 -24.43 -16.81 -20.41
CA ASN A 753 -24.58 -16.10 -19.15
C ASN A 753 -24.22 -16.93 -17.90
N GLY A 754 -23.10 -17.65 -17.98
CA GLY A 754 -22.56 -18.47 -16.90
C GLY A 754 -23.33 -19.76 -16.63
N VAL A 755 -24.27 -20.15 -17.49
CA VAL A 755 -25.08 -21.37 -17.36
C VAL A 755 -24.92 -22.23 -18.60
N LEU A 756 -24.84 -23.56 -18.44
CA LEU A 756 -24.85 -24.51 -19.56
C LEU A 756 -26.05 -24.26 -20.47
N ASP A 757 -25.79 -23.96 -21.73
CA ASP A 757 -26.83 -23.73 -22.72
C ASP A 757 -27.07 -25.00 -23.54
N THR A 758 -28.04 -25.79 -23.09
CA THR A 758 -28.42 -27.03 -23.79
C THR A 758 -29.16 -26.78 -25.10
N ASN A 759 -29.53 -25.52 -25.42
CA ASN A 759 -30.18 -25.20 -26.69
C ASN A 759 -29.16 -25.02 -27.83
N VAL A 760 -27.87 -24.90 -27.51
CA VAL A 760 -26.80 -24.78 -28.51
C VAL A 760 -26.59 -26.13 -29.20
N SER A 761 -27.03 -26.24 -30.45
CA SER A 761 -26.84 -27.40 -31.31
C SER A 761 -26.57 -26.98 -32.76
N GLY A 762 -25.71 -27.71 -33.46
CA GLY A 762 -25.28 -27.38 -34.82
C GLY A 762 -23.89 -26.75 -34.87
N LEU A 763 -23.55 -26.15 -36.02
CA LEU A 763 -22.26 -25.51 -36.25
C LEU A 763 -22.25 -24.09 -35.65
N VAL A 764 -21.39 -23.87 -34.66
CA VAL A 764 -21.28 -22.63 -33.88
C VAL A 764 -19.91 -22.01 -34.10
N PRO A 765 -19.82 -20.77 -34.61
CA PRO A 765 -18.57 -20.03 -34.66
C PRO A 765 -18.05 -19.74 -33.25
N TYR A 766 -16.79 -20.05 -32.99
CA TYR A 766 -16.13 -19.80 -31.71
C TYR A 766 -14.62 -19.58 -31.92
N ASN A 767 -14.07 -18.48 -31.39
CA ASN A 767 -12.65 -18.12 -31.47
C ASN A 767 -12.01 -18.35 -32.85
N GLY A 768 -12.63 -17.85 -33.92
CA GLY A 768 -12.08 -17.94 -35.28
C GLY A 768 -12.27 -19.30 -35.99
N GLY A 769 -12.77 -20.33 -35.30
CA GLY A 769 -13.20 -21.60 -35.88
C GLY A 769 -14.71 -21.78 -35.85
N THR A 770 -15.21 -22.83 -36.51
CA THR A 770 -16.62 -23.24 -36.42
C THR A 770 -16.68 -24.67 -35.92
N PHE A 771 -17.43 -24.92 -34.84
CA PHE A 771 -17.43 -26.19 -34.12
C PHE A 771 -18.84 -26.77 -33.98
N LEU A 772 -18.97 -28.09 -34.05
CA LEU A 772 -20.22 -28.79 -33.91
C LEU A 772 -20.58 -29.00 -32.43
N PHE A 773 -21.76 -28.54 -32.04
CA PHE A 773 -22.35 -28.79 -30.72
C PHE A 773 -23.61 -29.65 -30.82
N THR A 774 -23.87 -30.41 -29.76
CA THR A 774 -25.16 -31.10 -29.54
C THR A 774 -25.55 -30.94 -28.09
N ASN A 775 -26.72 -30.37 -27.83
CA ASN A 775 -27.23 -30.09 -26.49
C ASN A 775 -26.20 -29.36 -25.59
N GLY A 776 -25.53 -28.36 -26.15
CA GLY A 776 -24.50 -27.58 -25.46
C GLY A 776 -23.15 -28.28 -25.33
N ARG A 777 -22.98 -29.53 -25.74
CA ARG A 777 -21.69 -30.25 -25.68
C ARG A 777 -20.97 -30.25 -27.02
N LEU A 778 -19.67 -29.94 -27.02
CA LEU A 778 -18.80 -30.05 -28.19
C LEU A 778 -18.71 -31.51 -28.66
N ARG A 779 -18.91 -31.72 -29.97
CA ARG A 779 -18.83 -33.03 -30.63
C ARG A 779 -17.44 -33.27 -31.23
N ASN A 780 -16.44 -33.36 -30.36
CA ASN A 780 -15.07 -33.65 -30.76
C ASN A 780 -14.84 -35.11 -31.20
N ASP A 781 -15.88 -35.93 -31.12
CA ASP A 781 -15.96 -37.30 -31.63
C ASP A 781 -16.33 -37.38 -33.13
N VAL A 782 -16.75 -36.27 -33.75
CA VAL A 782 -17.23 -36.25 -35.15
C VAL A 782 -16.11 -35.89 -36.11
N ASN A 783 -15.83 -36.79 -37.06
CA ASN A 783 -14.91 -36.60 -38.19
C ASN A 783 -15.63 -36.98 -39.50
N GLY A 784 -15.34 -36.27 -40.59
CA GLY A 784 -15.95 -36.52 -41.90
C GLY A 784 -17.05 -35.50 -42.26
N LEU A 785 -17.93 -35.88 -43.19
CA LEU A 785 -18.96 -34.98 -43.72
C LEU A 785 -20.12 -34.81 -42.74
N TRP A 786 -20.48 -33.56 -42.47
CA TRP A 786 -21.63 -33.18 -41.65
C TRP A 786 -22.52 -32.16 -42.38
N GLN A 787 -23.83 -32.42 -42.40
CA GLN A 787 -24.79 -31.51 -43.01
C GLN A 787 -25.24 -30.45 -42.01
N ASN A 788 -25.08 -29.18 -42.36
CA ASN A 788 -25.64 -28.07 -41.63
C ASN A 788 -27.15 -27.94 -41.92
N SER A 789 -27.87 -27.17 -41.09
CA SER A 789 -29.32 -26.95 -41.23
C SER A 789 -29.73 -26.30 -42.56
N ASP A 790 -28.82 -25.57 -43.20
CA ASP A 790 -28.99 -24.97 -44.53
C ASP A 790 -28.82 -25.96 -45.70
N GLY A 791 -28.54 -27.24 -45.40
CA GLY A 791 -28.32 -28.29 -46.38
C GLY A 791 -26.89 -28.37 -46.93
N THR A 792 -25.99 -27.46 -46.56
CA THR A 792 -24.56 -27.47 -46.93
C THR A 792 -23.82 -28.55 -46.14
N TRP A 793 -22.94 -29.28 -46.80
CA TRP A 793 -22.12 -30.30 -46.16
C TRP A 793 -20.71 -29.75 -45.94
N TYR A 794 -20.25 -29.82 -44.70
CA TYR A 794 -18.92 -29.39 -44.26
C TYR A 794 -18.09 -30.61 -43.87
N PHE A 795 -16.80 -30.57 -44.17
CA PHE A 795 -15.85 -31.56 -43.64
C PHE A 795 -15.39 -31.14 -42.25
N LEU A 796 -15.63 -32.01 -41.27
CA LEU A 796 -15.25 -31.83 -39.88
C LEU A 796 -14.05 -32.71 -39.53
N ALA A 797 -13.14 -32.17 -38.72
CA ALA A 797 -12.15 -32.94 -37.99
C ALA A 797 -12.19 -32.53 -36.52
N LEU A 798 -12.31 -33.50 -35.62
CA LEU A 798 -12.53 -33.30 -34.18
C LEU A 798 -13.70 -32.33 -33.89
N GLY A 799 -14.76 -32.41 -34.70
CA GLY A 799 -15.93 -31.54 -34.61
C GLY A 799 -15.74 -30.10 -35.14
N GLN A 800 -14.56 -29.73 -35.65
CA GLN A 800 -14.28 -28.41 -36.23
C GLN A 800 -14.36 -28.42 -37.76
N VAL A 801 -14.98 -27.39 -38.35
CA VAL A 801 -15.01 -27.17 -39.81
C VAL A 801 -13.60 -26.87 -40.33
N GLN A 802 -13.15 -27.67 -41.29
CA GLN A 802 -11.85 -27.52 -41.92
C GLN A 802 -11.96 -26.73 -43.22
N ASN A 803 -12.03 -25.40 -43.12
CA ASN A 803 -12.27 -24.49 -44.26
C ASN A 803 -11.21 -24.55 -45.38
N GLN A 804 -10.03 -25.11 -45.11
CA GLN A 804 -8.93 -25.24 -46.09
C GLN A 804 -8.80 -26.68 -46.64
N HIS A 805 -9.64 -27.61 -46.19
CA HIS A 805 -9.53 -29.00 -46.63
C HIS A 805 -10.05 -29.16 -48.07
N THR A 806 -9.18 -29.63 -48.96
CA THR A 806 -9.55 -30.11 -50.30
C THR A 806 -9.04 -31.54 -50.44
N GLY A 807 -9.93 -32.47 -50.78
CA GLY A 807 -9.62 -33.89 -50.77
C GLY A 807 -10.87 -34.76 -50.89
N VAL A 808 -10.75 -36.03 -50.50
CA VAL A 808 -11.85 -36.99 -50.52
C VAL A 808 -12.27 -37.32 -49.10
N ALA A 809 -13.58 -37.31 -48.85
CA ALA A 809 -14.19 -37.72 -47.60
C ALA A 809 -15.13 -38.90 -47.85
N ILE A 810 -15.03 -39.93 -47.00
CA ILE A 810 -15.95 -41.07 -47.04
C ILE A 810 -17.17 -40.74 -46.19
N TYR A 811 -18.36 -40.95 -46.74
CA TYR A 811 -19.62 -40.82 -46.03
C TYR A 811 -20.57 -41.92 -46.48
N ASP A 812 -21.09 -42.70 -45.53
CA ASP A 812 -22.02 -43.82 -45.77
C ASP A 812 -21.50 -44.85 -46.79
N GLY A 813 -20.19 -45.15 -46.73
CA GLY A 813 -19.53 -46.11 -47.63
C GLY A 813 -19.16 -45.56 -49.01
N GLU A 814 -19.56 -44.34 -49.33
CA GLU A 814 -19.31 -43.68 -50.62
C GLU A 814 -18.26 -42.58 -50.48
N ALA A 815 -17.48 -42.35 -51.54
CA ALA A 815 -16.42 -41.35 -51.57
C ALA A 815 -16.89 -40.04 -52.20
N PHE A 816 -16.65 -38.92 -51.54
CA PHE A 816 -17.07 -37.59 -51.98
C PHE A 816 -15.91 -36.60 -52.03
N TYR A 817 -15.91 -35.76 -53.05
CA TYR A 817 -14.93 -34.70 -53.22
C TYR A 817 -15.32 -33.46 -52.41
N VAL A 818 -14.40 -33.04 -51.53
CA VAL A 818 -14.49 -31.84 -50.71
C VAL A 818 -13.52 -30.81 -51.27
N ARG A 819 -13.98 -29.56 -51.37
CA ARG A 819 -13.17 -28.42 -51.77
C ARG A 819 -13.44 -27.26 -50.82
N ASP A 820 -12.37 -26.64 -50.32
CA ASP A 820 -12.44 -25.51 -49.38
C ASP A 820 -13.36 -25.82 -48.17
N GLY A 821 -13.23 -27.04 -47.64
CA GLY A 821 -13.97 -27.55 -46.48
C GLY A 821 -15.43 -27.90 -46.74
N LYS A 822 -15.93 -27.79 -47.97
CA LYS A 822 -17.33 -28.05 -48.35
C LYS A 822 -17.43 -29.16 -49.39
N LEU A 823 -18.50 -29.95 -49.31
CA LEU A 823 -18.82 -30.92 -50.36
C LEU A 823 -18.99 -30.19 -51.71
N ALA A 824 -18.22 -30.60 -52.71
CA ALA A 824 -18.24 -30.02 -54.04
C ALA A 824 -19.41 -30.58 -54.87
N LYS A 825 -20.65 -30.32 -54.42
CA LYS A 825 -21.89 -30.92 -54.95
C LYS A 825 -22.09 -30.75 -56.47
N ASP A 826 -21.56 -29.69 -57.05
CA ASP A 826 -21.72 -29.38 -58.48
C ASP A 826 -20.48 -29.77 -59.30
N TYR A 827 -19.45 -30.32 -58.66
CA TYR A 827 -18.22 -30.68 -59.35
C TYR A 827 -18.44 -31.91 -60.24
N LYS A 828 -18.05 -31.75 -61.51
CA LYS A 828 -18.02 -32.78 -62.54
C LYS A 828 -16.64 -32.75 -63.20
N GLY A 829 -15.92 -33.85 -63.16
CA GLY A 829 -14.53 -33.90 -63.64
C GLY A 829 -13.80 -35.13 -63.13
N THR A 830 -12.49 -35.03 -62.96
CA THR A 830 -11.64 -36.10 -62.43
C THR A 830 -10.84 -35.61 -61.22
N VAL A 831 -10.63 -36.49 -60.24
CA VAL A 831 -9.83 -36.22 -59.04
C VAL A 831 -8.84 -37.35 -58.85
N GLN A 832 -7.59 -37.04 -58.48
CA GLN A 832 -6.62 -38.05 -58.04
C GLN A 832 -6.80 -38.32 -56.56
N TYR A 833 -6.87 -39.60 -56.21
CA TYR A 833 -6.97 -40.08 -54.83
C TYR A 833 -6.28 -41.44 -54.73
N ASP A 834 -5.45 -41.63 -53.71
CA ASP A 834 -4.75 -42.90 -53.44
C ASP A 834 -4.03 -43.50 -54.68
N GLY A 835 -3.33 -42.64 -55.44
CA GLY A 835 -2.56 -43.04 -56.63
C GLY A 835 -3.38 -43.37 -57.88
N ALA A 836 -4.71 -43.31 -57.83
CA ALA A 836 -5.60 -43.52 -58.97
C ALA A 836 -6.42 -42.27 -59.31
N THR A 837 -6.87 -42.16 -60.56
CA THR A 837 -7.75 -41.07 -61.01
C THR A 837 -9.20 -41.56 -60.95
N PHE A 838 -10.13 -40.78 -60.39
CA PHE A 838 -11.54 -41.13 -60.26
C PHE A 838 -12.42 -40.14 -61.03
N ASN A 839 -13.50 -40.62 -61.64
CA ASN A 839 -14.55 -39.74 -62.19
C ASN A 839 -15.39 -39.20 -61.05
N VAL A 840 -15.73 -37.91 -61.10
CA VAL A 840 -16.59 -37.26 -60.11
C VAL A 840 -17.87 -36.78 -60.78
N VAL A 841 -19.02 -37.18 -60.24
CA VAL A 841 -20.35 -36.72 -60.68
C VAL A 841 -21.11 -36.22 -59.47
N ASN A 842 -21.53 -34.96 -59.51
CA ASN A 842 -22.22 -34.28 -58.41
C ASN A 842 -21.46 -34.37 -57.08
N GLY A 843 -20.13 -34.29 -57.15
CA GLY A 843 -19.25 -34.40 -55.98
C GLY A 843 -18.98 -35.83 -55.49
N GLN A 844 -19.60 -36.89 -56.03
CA GLN A 844 -19.31 -38.28 -55.64
C GLN A 844 -18.31 -38.93 -56.62
N LEU A 845 -17.35 -39.69 -56.11
CA LEU A 845 -16.34 -40.41 -56.88
C LEU A 845 -16.89 -41.77 -57.35
N TYR A 846 -16.57 -42.13 -58.60
CA TYR A 846 -17.02 -43.37 -59.25
C TYR A 846 -15.85 -44.09 -59.93
N GLY A 847 -15.30 -45.10 -59.25
CA GLY A 847 -14.29 -46.03 -59.78
C GLY A 847 -12.99 -45.39 -60.31
N PRO A 848 -11.88 -46.14 -60.39
CA PRO A 848 -10.70 -45.64 -61.06
C PRO A 848 -10.95 -45.55 -62.57
N VAL A 849 -10.58 -44.42 -63.17
CA VAL A 849 -10.47 -44.23 -64.61
C VAL A 849 -9.20 -44.95 -65.06
N ALA A 850 -9.35 -45.86 -66.03
CA ALA A 850 -8.25 -46.65 -66.59
C ALA A 850 -7.22 -45.81 -67.32
#